data_AF-M7BV66-F1
#
_entry.id   AF-M7BV66-F1
#
_cell.length_a   1.000
_cell.length_b   1.000
_cell.length_c   1.000
_cell.angle_alpha   90.00
_cell.angle_beta   90.00
_cell.angle_gamma   90.00
#
_symmetry.space_group_name_H-M   'P 1'
#
loop_
_entity.id
_entity.type
_entity.pdbx_description
1 polymer ?
#
loop_
_entity_poly.entity_id
_entity_poly.type
_entity_poly.pdbx_seq_one_letter_code
_entity_poly.pdbx_strand_id
1 'polypeptide(L)'
;MKEESKFCKNCKRDVSAANFSLHEAHCVRFLAICPECDEPIALKEMEEHQQDAHKQVRCKLCHQSMHKYLLENHECNKCFPDDQYLQHLNECSSLSKLAEILASQSVTKSRPLPPPSLVTSPPHENAAAAWKDVRPKRKEKDFSASRPLLKPLKNKKSAGRPAFTATLDPVLPKALEDPMTYDVLVTCSQCNILLPGPTLRKHEELTVSFMEDDSEPEQSCWAYLPDVCLSNMFWWLDDRDRSRAALVCKKWNQAMYSGSLWRTRTITFSGRPSRSNTSEFESALWYVKRFGKYLEHLEIKFLNPYNAVLTRKFQVTMRGLLSRLGKCNSRLVSLTIQHLELDRLVWKNGIRTQFIKNVSTFLKRMSKHLDYLNLKGARVTLEEGCELLSSLSYLKNKSFASEINIEDFFSHHLSIYSSPLFHQTMSTFRNLVILTLNYNCISDELLEILCEHNAHSLWTINIKCHIHDPHGQVVWGMSWANLAKRAPKLKVNFFFERVMKHNSLARILLVEIPLRSISLRSCYFSDPDWSMRPTLTYLLPAYKHILQKLTLEFNNDHELLDEELLQLVLSCERLFFLKVWAFLSVAFVERLLQNRAEGKCVLCTMKVRIYTTRHETSEEDRLLRDIYKKFRNLIDSELNYFVIAYPMV
;
A
#
# COMPACT_ATOMS: atom_id res chain seq x y z
N MET A 1 -6.39 7.52 43.03
CA MET A 1 -5.15 6.95 42.46
C MET A 1 -5.51 6.27 41.15
N LYS A 2 -4.65 6.29 40.11
CA LYS A 2 -4.85 5.39 38.96
C LYS A 2 -4.33 4.01 39.36
N GLU A 3 -5.07 2.94 39.08
CA GLU A 3 -4.51 1.58 39.19
C GLU A 3 -3.48 1.36 38.08
N GLU A 4 -2.32 0.83 38.43
CA GLU A 4 -1.35 0.39 37.43
C GLU A 4 -1.85 -0.87 36.72
N SER A 5 -1.61 -0.97 35.42
CA SER A 5 -1.89 -2.17 34.62
C SER A 5 -0.63 -2.72 33.96
N LYS A 6 -0.67 -4.00 33.58
CA LYS A 6 0.40 -4.74 32.92
C LYS A 6 -0.18 -5.60 31.80
N PHE A 7 0.44 -5.54 30.63
CA PHE A 7 0.00 -6.28 29.44
C PHE A 7 0.35 -7.78 29.51
N CYS A 8 -0.64 -8.66 29.45
CA CYS A 8 -0.42 -10.10 29.40
C CYS A 8 -0.18 -10.58 27.97
N LYS A 9 1.01 -11.14 27.72
CA LYS A 9 1.42 -11.62 26.39
C LYS A 9 0.61 -12.81 25.87
N ASN A 10 -0.03 -13.59 26.73
CA ASN A 10 -0.75 -14.81 26.33
C ASN A 10 -2.21 -14.54 25.92
N CYS A 11 -2.95 -13.70 26.66
CA CYS A 11 -4.32 -13.31 26.27
C CYS A 11 -4.40 -12.01 25.43
N LYS A 12 -3.28 -11.28 25.27
CA LYS A 12 -3.17 -10.00 24.55
C LYS A 12 -4.04 -8.88 25.16
N ARG A 13 -4.22 -8.85 26.48
CA ARG A 13 -5.02 -7.85 27.23
C ARG A 13 -4.22 -7.23 28.38
N ASP A 14 -4.60 -6.01 28.78
CA ASP A 14 -4.10 -5.36 29.99
C ASP A 14 -4.83 -5.84 31.25
N VAL A 15 -4.08 -6.00 32.34
CA VAL A 15 -4.55 -6.55 33.61
C VAL A 15 -4.02 -5.71 34.77
N SER A 16 -4.85 -5.43 35.79
CA SER A 16 -4.43 -4.69 36.99
C SER A 16 -3.18 -5.31 37.63
N ALA A 17 -2.17 -4.48 37.90
CA ALA A 17 -0.82 -4.90 38.28
C ALA A 17 -0.78 -5.70 39.60
N ALA A 18 -1.74 -5.46 40.49
CA ALA A 18 -1.93 -6.21 41.73
C ALA A 18 -2.35 -7.67 41.47
N ASN A 19 -3.13 -7.91 40.41
CA ASN A 19 -3.67 -9.22 40.04
C ASN A 19 -2.86 -9.94 38.95
N PHE A 20 -1.84 -9.27 38.37
CA PHE A 20 -1.11 -9.76 37.20
C PHE A 20 -0.50 -11.16 37.40
N SER A 21 0.16 -11.42 38.52
CA SER A 21 0.80 -12.73 38.78
C SER A 21 -0.19 -13.90 38.86
N LEU A 22 -1.39 -13.64 39.41
CA LEU A 22 -2.46 -14.63 39.47
C LEU A 22 -3.09 -14.84 38.08
N HIS A 23 -3.30 -13.75 37.33
CA HIS A 23 -3.76 -13.81 35.95
C HIS A 23 -2.79 -14.55 35.04
N GLU A 24 -1.48 -14.28 35.12
CA GLU A 24 -0.47 -14.90 34.26
C GLU A 24 -0.42 -16.42 34.49
N ALA A 25 -0.38 -16.86 35.76
CA ALA A 25 -0.44 -18.27 36.13
C ALA A 25 -1.74 -18.98 35.69
N HIS A 26 -2.89 -18.29 35.74
CA HIS A 26 -4.17 -18.82 35.26
C HIS A 26 -4.23 -18.84 33.72
N CYS A 27 -3.82 -17.76 33.07
CA CYS A 27 -3.89 -17.57 31.62
C CYS A 27 -3.01 -18.59 30.89
N VAL A 28 -1.74 -18.74 31.30
CA VAL A 28 -0.81 -19.73 30.71
C VAL A 28 -1.30 -21.18 30.91
N ARG A 29 -2.11 -21.43 31.96
CA ARG A 29 -2.63 -22.77 32.28
C ARG A 29 -3.94 -23.12 31.56
N PHE A 30 -4.74 -22.14 31.16
CA PHE A 30 -6.11 -22.37 30.67
C PHE A 30 -6.46 -21.70 29.34
N LEU A 31 -5.59 -20.85 28.77
CA LEU A 31 -5.76 -20.24 27.44
C LEU A 31 -4.57 -20.61 26.55
N ALA A 32 -4.87 -21.10 25.35
CA ALA A 32 -3.90 -21.39 24.29
C ALA A 32 -4.24 -20.59 23.04
N ILE A 33 -3.22 -20.14 22.31
CA ILE A 33 -3.41 -19.46 21.03
C ILE A 33 -3.61 -20.51 19.93
N CYS A 34 -4.69 -20.40 19.15
CA CYS A 34 -4.93 -21.29 18.02
C CYS A 34 -3.87 -21.07 16.93
N PRO A 35 -3.15 -22.12 16.47
CA PRO A 35 -2.04 -21.97 15.52
C PRO A 35 -2.47 -21.64 14.07
N GLU A 36 -3.79 -21.57 13.79
CA GLU A 36 -4.33 -21.30 12.46
C GLU A 36 -5.01 -19.92 12.31
N CYS A 37 -5.46 -19.29 13.41
CA CYS A 37 -6.08 -17.95 13.41
C CYS A 37 -5.50 -16.95 14.42
N ASP A 38 -4.52 -17.32 15.25
CA ASP A 38 -3.92 -16.49 16.31
C ASP A 38 -4.89 -16.01 17.42
N GLU A 39 -6.10 -16.59 17.51
CA GLU A 39 -7.08 -16.29 18.55
C GLU A 39 -6.78 -17.03 19.89
N PRO A 40 -6.98 -16.39 21.06
CA PRO A 40 -6.81 -17.03 22.36
C PRO A 40 -8.06 -17.82 22.77
N ILE A 41 -8.01 -19.15 22.65
CA ILE A 41 -9.12 -20.07 22.93
C ILE A 41 -8.86 -20.79 24.27
N ALA A 42 -9.92 -21.13 25.01
CA ALA A 42 -9.76 -21.92 26.24
C ALA A 42 -9.23 -23.32 25.91
N LEU A 43 -8.32 -23.83 26.73
CA LEU A 43 -7.55 -25.05 26.42
C LEU A 43 -8.43 -26.32 26.33
N LYS A 44 -9.67 -26.25 26.85
CA LYS A 44 -10.71 -27.30 26.74
C LYS A 44 -11.59 -27.17 25.48
N GLU A 45 -11.65 -25.99 24.87
CA GLU A 45 -12.53 -25.63 23.75
C GLU A 45 -11.78 -25.68 22.40
N MET A 46 -10.45 -25.86 22.42
CA MET A 46 -9.60 -25.85 21.23
C MET A 46 -10.00 -26.90 20.17
N GLU A 47 -10.41 -28.10 20.60
CA GLU A 47 -10.85 -29.15 19.67
C GLU A 47 -12.19 -28.82 19.00
N GLU A 48 -13.11 -28.17 19.72
CA GLU A 48 -14.40 -27.71 19.19
C GLU A 48 -14.21 -26.51 18.23
N HIS A 49 -13.35 -25.56 18.63
CA HIS A 49 -12.94 -24.44 17.79
C HIS A 49 -12.31 -24.91 16.47
N GLN A 50 -11.40 -25.90 16.49
CA GLN A 50 -10.84 -26.46 15.25
C GLN A 50 -11.89 -27.21 14.41
N GLN A 51 -12.85 -27.89 15.04
CA GLN A 51 -13.89 -28.64 14.31
C GLN A 51 -14.97 -27.75 13.67
N ASP A 52 -15.25 -26.55 14.20
CA ASP A 52 -16.22 -25.62 13.63
C ASP A 52 -15.58 -24.44 12.88
N ALA A 53 -14.73 -23.65 13.53
CA ALA A 53 -14.15 -22.43 12.94
C ALA A 53 -13.17 -22.75 11.80
N HIS A 54 -12.43 -23.85 11.91
CA HIS A 54 -11.44 -24.28 10.89
C HIS A 54 -11.99 -25.33 9.90
N LYS A 55 -13.29 -25.63 9.95
CA LYS A 55 -13.96 -26.50 8.99
C LYS A 55 -13.93 -25.89 7.58
N GLN A 56 -13.63 -26.69 6.55
CA GLN A 56 -13.83 -26.24 5.18
C GLN A 56 -15.31 -26.10 4.83
N VAL A 57 -15.67 -24.94 4.30
CA VAL A 57 -16.98 -24.55 3.80
C VAL A 57 -16.83 -23.93 2.42
N ARG A 58 -17.83 -24.11 1.55
CA ARG A 58 -17.88 -23.50 0.22
C ARG A 58 -18.69 -22.19 0.29
N CYS A 59 -18.09 -21.09 -0.15
CA CYS A 59 -18.78 -19.81 -0.26
C CYS A 59 -19.97 -19.90 -1.23
N LYS A 60 -21.10 -19.30 -0.84
CA LYS A 60 -22.34 -19.37 -1.64
C LYS A 60 -22.26 -18.52 -2.91
N LEU A 61 -21.49 -17.44 -2.90
CA LEU A 61 -21.40 -16.46 -3.99
C LEU A 61 -20.37 -16.85 -5.07
N CYS A 62 -19.16 -17.28 -4.68
CA CYS A 62 -18.07 -17.58 -5.63
C CYS A 62 -17.70 -19.08 -5.74
N HIS A 63 -18.34 -19.94 -4.94
CA HIS A 63 -18.12 -21.40 -4.88
C HIS A 63 -16.68 -21.88 -4.56
N GLN A 64 -15.79 -21.00 -4.12
CA GLN A 64 -14.48 -21.35 -3.59
C GLN A 64 -14.61 -22.04 -2.22
N SER A 65 -13.70 -22.98 -1.91
CA SER A 65 -13.62 -23.64 -0.60
C SER A 65 -12.62 -22.91 0.30
N MET A 66 -12.99 -22.67 1.55
CA MET A 66 -12.16 -21.99 2.56
C MET A 66 -12.57 -22.41 3.98
N HIS A 67 -11.77 -22.06 4.98
CA HIS A 67 -12.09 -22.32 6.39
C HIS A 67 -13.21 -21.38 6.88
N LYS A 68 -14.12 -21.85 7.74
CA LYS A 68 -15.33 -21.12 8.17
C LYS A 68 -15.01 -19.73 8.74
N TYR A 69 -13.96 -19.57 9.54
CA TYR A 69 -13.54 -18.28 10.11
C TYR A 69 -13.11 -17.24 9.05
N LEU A 70 -12.75 -17.67 7.83
CA LEU A 70 -12.42 -16.79 6.71
C LEU A 70 -13.64 -16.42 5.85
N LEU A 71 -14.76 -17.13 5.99
CA LEU A 71 -15.90 -17.00 5.08
C LEU A 71 -16.55 -15.61 5.16
N GLU A 72 -16.85 -15.12 6.36
CA GLU A 72 -17.53 -13.83 6.55
C GLU A 72 -16.68 -12.65 6.02
N ASN A 73 -15.37 -12.68 6.28
CA ASN A 73 -14.42 -11.69 5.75
C ASN A 73 -14.22 -11.85 4.22
N HIS A 74 -14.29 -13.07 3.68
CA HIS A 74 -14.25 -13.30 2.23
C HIS A 74 -15.51 -12.77 1.54
N GLU A 75 -16.69 -13.06 2.09
CA GLU A 75 -17.99 -12.62 1.58
C GLU A 75 -18.12 -11.08 1.64
N CYS A 76 -17.51 -10.41 2.63
CA CYS A 76 -17.46 -8.93 2.66
C CYS A 76 -16.41 -8.30 1.73
N ASN A 77 -15.19 -8.84 1.64
CA ASN A 77 -14.03 -8.13 1.06
C ASN A 77 -13.42 -8.73 -0.21
N LYS A 78 -13.79 -9.96 -0.60
CA LYS A 78 -13.01 -10.75 -1.60
C LYS A 78 -13.85 -11.56 -2.60
N CYS A 79 -15.18 -11.44 -2.55
CA CYS A 79 -16.08 -12.27 -3.34
C CYS A 79 -16.45 -11.71 -4.72
N PHE A 80 -16.22 -10.40 -4.93
CA PHE A 80 -16.84 -9.64 -6.02
C PHE A 80 -15.88 -9.39 -7.20
N PRO A 81 -16.41 -9.31 -8.44
CA PRO A 81 -15.80 -8.56 -9.52
C PRO A 81 -15.51 -7.11 -9.09
N ASP A 82 -14.38 -6.54 -9.52
CA ASP A 82 -13.92 -5.21 -9.06
C ASP A 82 -14.91 -4.08 -9.46
N ASP A 83 -15.80 -4.29 -10.43
CA ASP A 83 -16.89 -3.39 -10.84
C ASP A 83 -18.10 -3.38 -9.89
N GLN A 84 -18.32 -4.47 -9.13
CA GLN A 84 -19.48 -4.62 -8.22
C GLN A 84 -19.12 -4.37 -6.75
N TYR A 85 -17.83 -4.34 -6.43
CA TYR A 85 -17.32 -4.07 -5.07
C TYR A 85 -17.85 -2.76 -4.47
N LEU A 86 -17.97 -1.70 -5.28
CA LEU A 86 -18.50 -0.40 -4.84
C LEU A 86 -20.01 -0.42 -4.53
N GLN A 87 -20.76 -1.34 -5.13
CA GLN A 87 -22.19 -1.49 -4.81
C GLN A 87 -22.36 -2.33 -3.54
N HIS A 88 -21.62 -3.45 -3.40
CA HIS A 88 -21.67 -4.27 -2.19
C HIS A 88 -21.31 -3.47 -0.92
N LEU A 89 -20.35 -2.56 -0.99
CA LEU A 89 -19.98 -1.68 0.13
C LEU A 89 -21.14 -0.80 0.65
N ASN A 90 -22.18 -0.55 -0.15
CA ASN A 90 -23.38 0.19 0.26
C ASN A 90 -24.49 -0.72 0.82
N GLU A 91 -24.39 -2.04 0.64
CA GLU A 91 -25.43 -3.03 0.95
C GLU A 91 -25.02 -4.00 2.07
N CYS A 92 -23.75 -3.99 2.50
CA CYS A 92 -23.18 -4.97 3.43
C CYS A 92 -23.55 -4.71 4.90
N SER A 93 -24.34 -5.62 5.49
CA SER A 93 -24.90 -5.50 6.85
C SER A 93 -23.90 -5.75 8.00
N SER A 94 -22.60 -5.86 7.73
CA SER A 94 -21.61 -6.29 8.73
C SER A 94 -21.30 -5.26 9.83
N LEU A 95 -21.69 -4.00 9.66
CA LEU A 95 -21.54 -2.96 10.70
C LEU A 95 -22.39 -3.24 11.95
N SER A 96 -23.65 -3.67 11.80
CA SER A 96 -24.54 -3.87 12.95
C SER A 96 -24.09 -5.03 13.85
N LYS A 97 -23.58 -6.13 13.26
CA LYS A 97 -23.01 -7.25 14.03
C LYS A 97 -21.68 -6.91 14.70
N LEU A 98 -20.85 -6.08 14.08
CA LEU A 98 -19.63 -5.59 14.75
C LEU A 98 -19.99 -4.75 15.98
N ALA A 99 -21.05 -3.94 15.93
CA ALA A 99 -21.57 -3.24 17.10
C ALA A 99 -22.08 -4.20 18.19
N GLU A 100 -22.80 -5.27 17.86
CA GLU A 100 -23.22 -6.30 18.83
C GLU A 100 -22.03 -7.03 19.48
N ILE A 101 -21.01 -7.39 18.69
CA ILE A 101 -19.78 -8.03 19.18
C ILE A 101 -19.02 -7.10 20.14
N LEU A 102 -18.96 -5.79 19.85
CA LEU A 102 -18.34 -4.80 20.74
C LEU A 102 -19.16 -4.61 22.02
N ALA A 103 -20.49 -4.50 21.92
CA ALA A 103 -21.38 -4.39 23.09
C ALA A 103 -21.30 -5.61 24.02
N SER A 104 -21.06 -6.81 23.47
CA SER A 104 -20.87 -8.03 24.27
C SER A 104 -19.64 -7.99 25.19
N GLN A 105 -18.65 -7.14 24.88
CA GLN A 105 -17.43 -6.99 25.68
C GLN A 105 -17.58 -5.96 26.82
N SER A 106 -18.68 -5.21 26.87
CA SER A 106 -18.92 -4.12 27.83
C SER A 106 -20.11 -4.37 28.78
N VAL A 107 -20.24 -5.60 29.33
CA VAL A 107 -21.24 -5.89 30.37
C VAL A 107 -20.60 -6.50 31.62
N THR A 108 -20.28 -5.65 32.59
CA THR A 108 -19.95 -6.08 33.96
C THR A 108 -21.20 -6.59 34.68
N LYS A 109 -21.47 -7.90 34.64
CA LYS A 109 -22.45 -8.53 35.53
C LYS A 109 -21.90 -8.58 36.97
N SER A 110 -22.16 -7.51 37.72
CA SER A 110 -21.99 -7.49 39.18
C SER A 110 -22.89 -8.55 39.82
N ARG A 111 -22.34 -9.29 40.79
CA ARG A 111 -23.10 -10.23 41.65
C ARG A 111 -23.25 -9.59 43.04
N PRO A 112 -24.41 -9.70 43.72
CA PRO A 112 -24.60 -9.09 45.03
C PRO A 112 -23.64 -9.62 46.10
N LEU A 113 -23.23 -8.74 47.01
CA LEU A 113 -22.50 -9.07 48.23
C LEU A 113 -23.44 -9.65 49.30
N PRO A 114 -23.02 -10.67 50.07
CA PRO A 114 -23.64 -10.98 51.36
C PRO A 114 -23.17 -10.00 52.46
N PRO A 115 -23.89 -9.90 53.61
CA PRO A 115 -23.53 -8.99 54.70
C PRO A 115 -22.25 -9.41 55.47
N PRO A 116 -21.58 -8.48 56.17
CA PRO A 116 -20.35 -8.77 56.92
C PRO A 116 -20.61 -9.48 58.25
N SER A 117 -19.65 -10.32 58.67
CA SER A 117 -19.61 -10.93 60.01
C SER A 117 -18.24 -10.69 60.67
N LEU A 118 -18.29 -10.37 61.96
CA LEU A 118 -17.22 -9.82 62.79
C LEU A 118 -16.15 -10.85 63.23
N VAL A 119 -14.90 -10.35 63.42
CA VAL A 119 -13.90 -10.84 64.43
C VAL A 119 -13.27 -12.23 64.12
N THR A 120 -12.00 -12.57 64.40
CA THR A 120 -10.96 -12.05 65.34
C THR A 120 -9.54 -12.04 64.74
N SER A 121 -8.57 -11.46 65.46
CA SER A 121 -7.10 -11.58 65.31
C SER A 121 -6.44 -11.63 66.72
N PRO A 122 -5.10 -11.77 66.91
CA PRO A 122 -3.98 -12.03 65.99
C PRO A 122 -3.42 -13.47 66.23
N PRO A 123 -2.27 -13.81 66.86
CA PRO A 123 -0.89 -13.27 66.84
C PRO A 123 0.28 -14.29 66.66
N HIS A 124 1.42 -13.82 66.12
CA HIS A 124 2.82 -14.22 66.46
C HIS A 124 3.28 -15.68 66.09
N GLU A 125 4.58 -16.03 65.91
CA GLU A 125 5.85 -15.31 66.12
C GLU A 125 7.08 -15.81 65.30
N ASN A 126 8.11 -14.95 65.19
CA ASN A 126 9.59 -15.16 65.18
C ASN A 126 10.37 -16.18 64.28
N ALA A 127 11.37 -15.60 63.59
CA ALA A 127 12.82 -15.99 63.54
C ALA A 127 13.41 -17.15 62.66
N ALA A 128 14.13 -16.72 61.60
CA ALA A 128 15.58 -16.94 61.33
C ALA A 128 16.22 -18.31 60.92
N ALA A 129 17.16 -18.18 59.96
CA ALA A 129 18.48 -18.85 59.81
C ALA A 129 18.70 -20.21 59.06
N ALA A 130 19.54 -20.10 58.01
CA ALA A 130 20.73 -20.93 57.70
C ALA A 130 20.68 -22.33 57.01
N TRP A 131 21.22 -22.33 55.77
CA TRP A 131 22.15 -23.32 55.15
C TRP A 131 21.69 -24.76 54.78
N LYS A 132 21.97 -25.18 53.52
CA LYS A 132 23.16 -26.00 53.17
C LYS A 132 23.28 -26.34 51.67
N ASP A 133 24.52 -26.48 51.19
CA ASP A 133 24.87 -27.00 49.86
C ASP A 133 24.74 -28.53 49.74
N VAL A 134 24.40 -29.04 48.55
CA VAL A 134 24.96 -30.30 48.01
C VAL A 134 25.20 -30.23 46.49
N ARG A 135 26.46 -30.39 46.09
CA ARG A 135 26.97 -30.97 44.82
C ARG A 135 27.97 -32.09 45.22
N PRO A 136 28.45 -33.01 44.35
CA PRO A 136 28.61 -32.94 42.88
C PRO A 136 27.87 -34.13 42.20
N LYS A 137 28.31 -34.95 41.22
CA LYS A 137 29.57 -35.16 40.46
C LYS A 137 29.29 -35.87 39.11
N ARG A 138 30.24 -35.82 38.15
CA ARG A 138 30.19 -36.51 36.84
C ARG A 138 30.46 -38.01 36.94
N LYS A 139 30.03 -38.77 35.93
CA LYS A 139 30.87 -39.77 35.23
C LYS A 139 30.38 -40.04 33.80
N GLU A 140 31.31 -40.36 32.90
CA GLU A 140 31.10 -40.70 31.48
C GLU A 140 31.53 -42.16 31.23
N LYS A 141 30.97 -42.83 30.19
CA LYS A 141 31.68 -43.81 29.33
C LYS A 141 30.83 -44.33 28.16
N ASP A 142 31.49 -44.55 27.03
CA ASP A 142 30.96 -45.18 25.80
C ASP A 142 31.06 -46.73 25.83
N PHE A 143 30.36 -47.43 24.89
CA PHE A 143 30.94 -48.37 23.89
C PHE A 143 29.86 -49.03 22.98
N SER A 144 30.25 -49.91 22.04
CA SER A 144 29.46 -50.45 20.90
C SER A 144 29.58 -51.99 20.77
N ALA A 145 28.92 -52.76 19.87
CA ALA A 145 28.15 -52.44 18.65
C ALA A 145 26.71 -53.06 18.61
N SER A 146 26.19 -53.89 17.69
CA SER A 146 26.69 -54.80 16.62
C SER A 146 25.65 -54.97 15.48
N ARG A 147 25.98 -55.71 14.40
CA ARG A 147 25.13 -55.96 13.20
C ARG A 147 25.42 -57.34 12.57
N PRO A 148 24.44 -58.01 11.91
CA PRO A 148 24.55 -58.30 10.45
C PRO A 148 23.20 -58.02 9.69
N LEU A 149 23.09 -57.76 8.37
CA LEU A 149 23.61 -58.35 7.11
C LEU A 149 22.89 -59.69 6.75
N LEU A 150 22.32 -59.91 5.54
CA LEU A 150 22.84 -59.69 4.16
C LEU A 150 21.81 -59.20 3.09
N LYS A 151 22.25 -59.09 1.83
CA LYS A 151 21.55 -58.71 0.55
C LYS A 151 21.83 -59.82 -0.51
N PRO A 152 21.87 -59.66 -1.87
CA PRO A 152 21.34 -58.67 -2.86
C PRO A 152 20.43 -59.35 -3.94
N LEU A 153 20.04 -58.85 -5.14
CA LEU A 153 20.72 -58.05 -6.20
C LEU A 153 19.76 -57.27 -7.15
N LYS A 154 20.20 -56.93 -8.38
CA LYS A 154 19.71 -55.84 -9.26
C LYS A 154 19.01 -56.31 -10.56
N ASN A 155 18.25 -55.39 -11.21
CA ASN A 155 18.38 -54.89 -12.61
C ASN A 155 17.19 -54.97 -13.63
N LYS A 156 17.15 -53.90 -14.46
CA LYS A 156 16.69 -53.74 -15.86
C LYS A 156 15.20 -53.48 -16.22
N LYS A 157 15.03 -52.94 -17.45
CA LYS A 157 13.80 -52.43 -18.11
C LYS A 157 13.44 -53.33 -19.31
N SER A 158 12.17 -53.32 -19.76
CA SER A 158 11.79 -53.17 -21.19
C SER A 158 10.27 -53.02 -21.41
N ALA A 159 9.86 -52.71 -22.64
CA ALA A 159 8.53 -52.24 -23.06
C ALA A 159 7.47 -53.33 -23.35
N GLY A 160 6.20 -52.92 -23.53
CA GLY A 160 5.12 -53.78 -24.06
C GLY A 160 3.74 -53.10 -24.25
N ARG A 161 3.35 -52.84 -25.50
CA ARG A 161 1.99 -52.62 -26.06
C ARG A 161 1.95 -53.43 -27.38
N PRO A 162 0.84 -54.02 -27.84
CA PRO A 162 -0.46 -53.38 -28.19
C PRO A 162 -1.66 -54.00 -27.43
N ALA A 163 -2.86 -53.42 -27.28
CA ALA A 163 -3.82 -52.79 -28.22
C ALA A 163 -4.69 -53.79 -29.03
N PHE A 164 -6.01 -53.67 -28.89
CA PHE A 164 -7.05 -54.23 -29.77
C PHE A 164 -8.30 -53.33 -29.73
N THR A 165 -9.13 -53.37 -30.77
CA THR A 165 -10.24 -52.43 -31.03
C THR A 165 -11.56 -53.16 -31.30
N ALA A 166 -12.67 -52.60 -30.81
CA ALA A 166 -14.02 -52.82 -31.34
C ALA A 166 -14.89 -51.58 -31.03
N THR A 167 -15.79 -51.23 -31.94
CA THR A 167 -16.60 -49.99 -31.93
C THR A 167 -18.09 -50.31 -31.88
N LEU A 168 -18.92 -49.37 -31.41
CA LEU A 168 -20.28 -49.07 -31.92
C LEU A 168 -20.85 -47.83 -31.20
N ASP A 169 -21.22 -46.80 -31.96
CA ASP A 169 -21.96 -45.60 -31.50
C ASP A 169 -23.47 -45.75 -31.74
N PRO A 170 -24.32 -44.86 -31.18
CA PRO A 170 -24.85 -43.80 -32.05
C PRO A 170 -25.08 -42.42 -31.39
N VAL A 171 -24.68 -41.34 -32.10
CA VAL A 171 -25.49 -40.13 -32.47
C VAL A 171 -26.18 -39.33 -31.31
N LEU A 172 -26.03 -38.01 -31.08
CA LEU A 172 -25.68 -36.83 -31.91
C LEU A 172 -24.90 -35.75 -31.05
N PRO A 173 -24.86 -34.41 -31.29
CA PRO A 173 -23.62 -33.73 -31.64
C PRO A 173 -23.06 -32.72 -30.61
N LYS A 174 -21.74 -32.53 -30.61
CA LYS A 174 -21.09 -31.21 -30.48
C LYS A 174 -19.59 -31.28 -30.76
N ALA A 175 -19.06 -30.29 -31.48
CA ALA A 175 -17.62 -30.12 -31.63
C ALA A 175 -17.01 -29.59 -30.33
N LEU A 176 -15.96 -30.26 -29.84
CA LEU A 176 -15.06 -29.79 -28.80
C LEU A 176 -13.65 -29.76 -29.40
N GLU A 177 -13.22 -28.58 -29.87
CA GLU A 177 -11.81 -28.39 -30.24
C GLU A 177 -10.93 -28.36 -28.98
N ASP A 178 -9.80 -29.05 -29.01
CA ASP A 178 -8.91 -29.22 -27.86
C ASP A 178 -8.26 -27.88 -27.44
N PRO A 179 -8.45 -27.42 -26.19
CA PRO A 179 -7.81 -26.21 -25.68
C PRO A 179 -6.28 -26.18 -25.80
N MET A 180 -5.60 -27.33 -25.85
CA MET A 180 -4.14 -27.42 -26.00
C MET A 180 -3.62 -26.85 -27.32
N THR A 181 -4.49 -26.62 -28.31
CA THR A 181 -4.11 -26.08 -29.63
C THR A 181 -3.68 -24.61 -29.60
N TYR A 182 -4.06 -23.83 -28.57
CA TYR A 182 -3.71 -22.41 -28.45
C TYR A 182 -2.33 -22.12 -27.84
N ASP A 183 -1.72 -23.09 -27.15
CA ASP A 183 -0.41 -22.91 -26.48
C ASP A 183 0.79 -23.04 -27.44
N VAL A 184 0.57 -23.55 -28.66
CA VAL A 184 1.63 -23.68 -29.67
C VAL A 184 1.64 -22.46 -30.59
N LEU A 185 2.63 -21.59 -30.40
CA LEU A 185 2.92 -20.46 -31.27
C LEU A 185 3.77 -20.89 -32.48
N VAL A 186 3.26 -20.69 -33.69
CA VAL A 186 3.89 -21.07 -34.96
C VAL A 186 4.07 -19.84 -35.84
N THR A 187 5.17 -19.76 -36.59
CA THR A 187 5.43 -18.69 -37.57
C THR A 187 4.80 -19.04 -38.92
N CYS A 188 3.96 -18.15 -39.46
CA CYS A 188 3.50 -18.26 -40.85
C CYS A 188 4.69 -18.23 -41.81
N SER A 189 4.74 -19.17 -42.76
CA SER A 189 5.86 -19.31 -43.72
C SER A 189 5.98 -18.13 -44.69
N GLN A 190 4.88 -17.44 -45.01
CA GLN A 190 4.85 -16.37 -46.00
C GLN A 190 5.18 -14.98 -45.43
N CYS A 191 4.69 -14.66 -44.23
CA CYS A 191 4.82 -13.32 -43.62
C CYS A 191 5.71 -13.30 -42.36
N ASN A 192 6.13 -14.47 -41.86
CA ASN A 192 6.95 -14.66 -40.66
C ASN A 192 6.35 -14.08 -39.36
N ILE A 193 5.02 -13.92 -39.31
CA ILE A 193 4.27 -13.54 -38.11
C ILE A 193 4.03 -14.77 -37.23
N LEU A 194 4.26 -14.64 -35.92
CA LEU A 194 4.08 -15.69 -34.92
C LEU A 194 2.66 -15.65 -34.33
N LEU A 195 1.88 -16.73 -34.50
CA LEU A 195 0.48 -16.83 -34.09
C LEU A 195 0.16 -18.17 -33.39
N PRO A 196 -0.83 -18.25 -32.49
CA PRO A 196 -1.39 -19.52 -32.02
C PRO A 196 -1.97 -20.33 -33.19
N GLY A 197 -1.83 -21.65 -33.19
CA GLY A 197 -2.25 -22.53 -34.29
C GLY A 197 -3.64 -22.23 -34.91
N PRO A 198 -4.72 -22.11 -34.12
CA PRO A 198 -6.05 -21.77 -34.65
C PRO A 198 -6.17 -20.35 -35.23
N THR A 199 -5.36 -19.41 -34.75
CA THR A 199 -5.25 -18.05 -35.31
C THR A 199 -4.38 -18.04 -36.57
N LEU A 200 -3.36 -18.91 -36.64
CA LEU A 200 -2.54 -19.08 -37.83
C LEU A 200 -3.36 -19.64 -38.99
N ARG A 201 -4.19 -20.68 -38.77
CA ARG A 201 -5.09 -21.19 -39.83
C ARG A 201 -6.00 -20.09 -40.38
N LYS A 202 -6.65 -19.31 -39.50
CA LYS A 202 -7.50 -18.18 -39.94
C LYS A 202 -6.73 -17.06 -40.64
N HIS A 203 -5.45 -16.86 -40.29
CA HIS A 203 -4.58 -15.94 -41.02
C HIS A 203 -4.23 -16.49 -42.42
N GLU A 204 -3.94 -17.78 -42.52
CA GLU A 204 -3.60 -18.48 -43.76
C GLU A 204 -4.82 -18.56 -44.70
N GLU A 205 -5.99 -18.95 -44.18
CA GLU A 205 -7.30 -18.90 -44.85
C GLU A 205 -7.60 -17.49 -45.40
N LEU A 206 -7.44 -16.44 -44.58
CA LEU A 206 -7.65 -15.05 -45.01
C LEU A 206 -6.60 -14.57 -46.03
N THR A 207 -5.36 -15.08 -46.01
CA THR A 207 -4.37 -14.75 -47.06
C THR A 207 -4.63 -15.49 -48.37
N VAL A 208 -5.21 -16.70 -48.33
CA VAL A 208 -5.61 -17.44 -49.54
C VAL A 208 -6.87 -16.85 -50.16
N SER A 209 -7.84 -16.38 -49.35
CA SER A 209 -9.06 -15.73 -49.87
C SER A 209 -8.83 -14.36 -50.54
N PHE A 210 -7.59 -13.86 -50.57
CA PHE A 210 -7.18 -12.69 -51.35
C PHE A 210 -6.53 -13.06 -52.70
N MET A 211 -6.60 -14.32 -53.14
CA MET A 211 -5.95 -14.81 -54.37
C MET A 211 -6.91 -15.40 -55.42
N GLU A 212 -8.23 -15.31 -55.21
CA GLU A 212 -9.25 -15.83 -56.15
C GLU A 212 -10.29 -14.76 -56.60
N ASP A 213 -9.96 -13.48 -56.42
CA ASP A 213 -10.67 -12.34 -57.03
C ASP A 213 -9.64 -11.48 -57.78
N ASP A 214 -9.80 -11.35 -59.09
CA ASP A 214 -8.86 -10.65 -60.00
C ASP A 214 -9.07 -9.11 -60.01
N SER A 215 -9.85 -8.58 -59.05
CA SER A 215 -9.92 -7.15 -58.76
C SER A 215 -8.95 -6.77 -57.63
N GLU A 216 -8.03 -5.83 -57.88
CA GLU A 216 -7.17 -5.32 -56.80
C GLU A 216 -8.07 -4.72 -55.69
N PRO A 217 -8.01 -5.22 -54.44
CA PRO A 217 -8.88 -4.74 -53.39
C PRO A 217 -8.45 -3.32 -53.00
N GLU A 218 -9.24 -2.32 -53.44
CA GLU A 218 -8.96 -0.89 -53.25
C GLU A 218 -8.50 -0.62 -51.82
N GLN A 219 -7.19 -0.36 -51.66
CA GLN A 219 -6.59 -0.30 -50.34
C GLN A 219 -7.12 0.94 -49.61
N SER A 220 -8.06 0.71 -48.69
CA SER A 220 -8.85 1.74 -48.01
C SER A 220 -8.02 2.97 -47.62
N CYS A 221 -8.53 4.17 -47.88
CA CYS A 221 -7.78 5.43 -47.73
C CYS A 221 -7.12 5.60 -46.34
N TRP A 222 -7.69 5.00 -45.30
CA TRP A 222 -7.15 4.90 -43.94
C TRP A 222 -5.77 4.21 -43.84
N ALA A 223 -5.43 3.32 -44.77
CA ALA A 223 -4.12 2.68 -44.89
C ALA A 223 -3.02 3.63 -45.39
N TYR A 224 -3.39 4.74 -46.06
CA TYR A 224 -2.44 5.73 -46.58
C TYR A 224 -2.15 6.89 -45.60
N LEU A 225 -2.89 7.01 -44.49
CA LEU A 225 -2.71 8.07 -43.48
C LEU A 225 -1.24 8.27 -43.07
N PRO A 226 -0.77 9.52 -42.89
CA PRO A 226 0.59 9.79 -42.43
C PRO A 226 0.89 9.19 -41.05
N ASP A 227 2.13 8.77 -40.82
CA ASP A 227 2.60 8.12 -39.58
C ASP A 227 2.39 9.00 -38.33
N VAL A 228 2.34 10.32 -38.49
CA VAL A 228 2.00 11.28 -37.42
C VAL A 228 0.53 11.16 -37.02
N CYS A 229 -0.38 11.06 -38.00
CA CYS A 229 -1.81 10.85 -37.75
C CYS A 229 -2.04 9.49 -37.09
N LEU A 230 -1.41 8.43 -37.62
CA LEU A 230 -1.46 7.08 -37.03
C LEU A 230 -0.90 7.06 -35.61
N SER A 231 0.25 7.71 -35.37
CA SER A 231 0.82 7.83 -34.01
C SER A 231 -0.12 8.55 -33.04
N ASN A 232 -0.78 9.64 -33.48
CA ASN A 232 -1.71 10.38 -32.65
C ASN A 232 -3.00 9.59 -32.35
N MET A 233 -3.49 8.77 -33.29
CA MET A 233 -4.61 7.85 -33.06
C MET A 233 -4.23 6.71 -32.12
N PHE A 234 -3.12 6.02 -32.40
CA PHE A 234 -2.66 4.86 -31.63
C PHE A 234 -2.20 5.20 -30.21
N TRP A 235 -1.88 6.46 -29.93
CA TRP A 235 -1.61 6.96 -28.58
C TRP A 235 -2.76 6.66 -27.60
N TRP A 236 -4.01 6.81 -28.05
CA TRP A 236 -5.22 6.61 -27.24
C TRP A 236 -5.65 5.14 -27.09
N LEU A 237 -5.08 4.22 -27.89
CA LEU A 237 -5.40 2.80 -27.83
C LEU A 237 -4.64 2.09 -26.69
N ASP A 238 -5.24 1.06 -26.09
CA ASP A 238 -4.57 0.17 -25.13
C ASP A 238 -3.68 -0.87 -25.83
N ASP A 239 -2.99 -1.75 -25.08
CA ASP A 239 -2.14 -2.79 -25.68
C ASP A 239 -2.92 -3.76 -26.60
N ARG A 240 -4.18 -4.06 -26.28
CA ARG A 240 -5.01 -5.03 -27.01
C ARG A 240 -5.43 -4.44 -28.35
N ASP A 241 -5.88 -3.20 -28.34
CA ASP A 241 -6.35 -2.50 -29.54
C ASP A 241 -5.19 -1.96 -30.38
N ARG A 242 -4.04 -1.64 -29.78
CA ARG A 242 -2.77 -1.50 -30.52
C ARG A 242 -2.37 -2.81 -31.22
N SER A 243 -2.49 -3.94 -30.53
CA SER A 243 -2.18 -5.25 -31.13
C SER A 243 -3.14 -5.61 -32.28
N ARG A 244 -4.42 -5.25 -32.17
CA ARG A 244 -5.42 -5.39 -33.25
C ARG A 244 -5.14 -4.43 -34.41
N ALA A 245 -4.91 -3.15 -34.15
CA ALA A 245 -4.57 -2.15 -35.18
C ALA A 245 -3.27 -2.51 -35.92
N ALA A 246 -2.30 -3.13 -35.25
CA ALA A 246 -1.10 -3.67 -35.90
C ALA A 246 -1.38 -4.79 -36.92
N LEU A 247 -2.56 -5.43 -36.89
CA LEU A 247 -2.95 -6.48 -37.84
C LEU A 247 -3.77 -5.95 -39.03
N VAL A 248 -4.20 -4.68 -39.01
CA VAL A 248 -5.09 -4.10 -40.04
C VAL A 248 -4.39 -3.97 -41.41
N CYS A 249 -3.18 -3.42 -41.44
CA CYS A 249 -2.38 -3.37 -42.67
C CYS A 249 -0.88 -3.18 -42.39
N LYS A 250 -0.04 -3.36 -43.42
CA LYS A 250 1.43 -3.22 -43.33
C LYS A 250 1.86 -1.84 -42.80
N LYS A 251 1.21 -0.74 -43.22
CA LYS A 251 1.55 0.62 -42.74
C LYS A 251 1.19 0.83 -41.28
N TRP A 252 0.01 0.38 -40.84
CA TRP A 252 -0.41 0.47 -39.44
C TRP A 252 0.53 -0.37 -38.54
N ASN A 253 0.96 -1.55 -39.00
CA ASN A 253 2.00 -2.35 -38.33
C ASN A 253 3.34 -1.60 -38.20
N GLN A 254 3.79 -0.93 -39.27
CA GLN A 254 5.03 -0.13 -39.25
C GLN A 254 4.95 1.05 -38.28
N ALA A 255 3.84 1.81 -38.30
CA ALA A 255 3.62 2.95 -37.40
C ALA A 255 3.62 2.53 -35.91
N MET A 256 3.22 1.30 -35.58
CA MET A 256 3.33 0.75 -34.22
C MET A 256 4.79 0.58 -33.72
N TYR A 257 5.80 0.70 -34.57
CA TYR A 257 7.21 0.72 -34.14
C TYR A 257 7.75 2.13 -33.88
N SER A 258 6.93 3.17 -34.08
CA SER A 258 7.24 4.55 -33.71
C SER A 258 7.56 4.67 -32.23
N GLY A 259 8.70 5.29 -31.91
CA GLY A 259 9.17 5.43 -30.53
C GLY A 259 8.28 6.32 -29.65
N SER A 260 7.44 7.18 -30.23
CA SER A 260 6.51 8.05 -29.48
C SER A 260 5.53 7.24 -28.64
N LEU A 261 4.97 6.16 -29.20
CA LEU A 261 3.92 5.33 -28.60
C LEU A 261 4.34 4.60 -27.32
N TRP A 262 5.65 4.47 -27.07
CA TRP A 262 6.21 3.57 -26.05
C TRP A 262 7.15 4.24 -25.05
N ARG A 263 7.09 5.58 -24.93
CA ARG A 263 7.90 6.37 -23.99
C ARG A 263 7.54 6.13 -22.52
N THR A 264 6.26 5.89 -22.24
CA THR A 264 5.74 5.72 -20.87
C THR A 264 5.15 4.33 -20.71
N ARG A 265 5.47 3.66 -19.60
CA ARG A 265 4.87 2.36 -19.27
C ARG A 265 4.66 2.14 -17.78
N THR A 266 3.46 1.70 -17.41
CA THR A 266 3.20 1.02 -16.13
C THR A 266 3.21 -0.50 -16.31
N ILE A 267 3.82 -1.22 -15.38
CA ILE A 267 3.80 -2.68 -15.27
C ILE A 267 3.30 -3.03 -13.87
N THR A 268 2.08 -3.55 -13.78
CA THR A 268 1.46 -3.98 -12.53
C THR A 268 1.54 -5.49 -12.41
N PHE A 269 2.16 -5.96 -11.33
CA PHE A 269 2.13 -7.37 -10.91
C PHE A 269 1.06 -7.51 -9.83
N SER A 270 -0.05 -8.18 -10.16
CA SER A 270 -1.27 -8.17 -9.35
C SER A 270 -1.10 -8.95 -8.03
N GLY A 271 -0.43 -10.09 -8.10
CA GLY A 271 -0.26 -11.00 -6.95
C GLY A 271 -1.56 -11.64 -6.44
N ARG A 272 -2.70 -11.48 -7.13
CA ARG A 272 -3.92 -12.28 -6.87
C ARG A 272 -3.76 -13.65 -7.58
N PRO A 273 -4.10 -14.81 -7.00
CA PRO A 273 -3.96 -16.09 -7.72
C PRO A 273 -4.91 -16.18 -8.92
N SER A 274 -4.39 -16.19 -10.15
CA SER A 274 -5.21 -16.31 -11.37
C SER A 274 -4.45 -17.01 -12.51
N ARG A 275 -5.17 -17.40 -13.57
CA ARG A 275 -4.56 -17.98 -14.78
C ARG A 275 -3.70 -16.98 -15.57
N SER A 276 -3.91 -15.66 -15.46
CA SER A 276 -3.06 -14.65 -16.11
C SER A 276 -1.74 -14.38 -15.40
N ASN A 277 -1.49 -14.97 -14.22
CA ASN A 277 -0.25 -14.77 -13.46
C ASN A 277 1.02 -15.32 -14.15
N THR A 278 0.91 -16.00 -15.28
CA THR A 278 2.06 -16.35 -16.11
C THR A 278 2.28 -15.34 -17.23
N SER A 279 1.22 -14.90 -17.92
CA SER A 279 1.33 -13.85 -18.92
C SER A 279 1.82 -12.52 -18.34
N GLU A 280 1.41 -12.10 -17.12
CA GLU A 280 1.91 -10.85 -16.49
C GLU A 280 3.45 -10.70 -16.54
N PHE A 281 4.19 -11.74 -16.12
CA PHE A 281 5.65 -11.70 -16.05
C PHE A 281 6.33 -11.87 -17.42
N GLU A 282 5.69 -12.62 -18.32
CA GLU A 282 6.23 -12.88 -19.65
C GLU A 282 5.98 -11.72 -20.61
N SER A 283 4.78 -11.11 -20.57
CA SER A 283 4.44 -9.87 -21.27
C SER A 283 5.32 -8.71 -20.82
N ALA A 284 5.62 -8.57 -19.52
CA ALA A 284 6.57 -7.57 -19.04
C ALA A 284 7.96 -7.74 -19.67
N LEU A 285 8.49 -8.96 -19.70
CA LEU A 285 9.79 -9.27 -20.32
C LEU A 285 9.76 -9.09 -21.84
N TRP A 286 8.66 -9.46 -22.50
CA TRP A 286 8.46 -9.25 -23.94
C TRP A 286 8.44 -7.77 -24.29
N TYR A 287 7.67 -6.95 -23.56
CA TYR A 287 7.59 -5.51 -23.77
C TYR A 287 8.97 -4.84 -23.65
N VAL A 288 9.72 -5.16 -22.58
CA VAL A 288 11.08 -4.63 -22.38
C VAL A 288 12.07 -5.15 -23.42
N LYS A 289 11.92 -6.38 -23.92
CA LYS A 289 12.74 -6.89 -25.05
C LYS A 289 12.50 -6.10 -26.35
N ARG A 290 11.22 -5.77 -26.64
CA ARG A 290 10.74 -5.18 -27.91
C ARG A 290 10.85 -3.65 -27.94
N PHE A 291 10.27 -2.98 -26.94
CA PHE A 291 10.11 -1.52 -26.89
C PHE A 291 10.97 -0.82 -25.83
N GLY A 292 11.65 -1.57 -24.95
CA GLY A 292 12.40 -1.00 -23.82
C GLY A 292 13.51 0.02 -24.18
N LYS A 293 13.94 0.09 -25.45
CA LYS A 293 14.84 1.14 -25.98
C LYS A 293 14.20 2.54 -26.11
N TYR A 294 12.87 2.63 -26.10
CA TYR A 294 12.11 3.87 -26.25
C TYR A 294 11.65 4.48 -24.92
N LEU A 295 11.73 3.72 -23.82
CA LEU A 295 11.23 4.15 -22.51
C LEU A 295 11.97 5.37 -21.96
N GLU A 296 11.20 6.36 -21.55
CA GLU A 296 11.58 7.58 -20.86
C GLU A 296 11.01 7.59 -19.43
N HIS A 297 9.84 6.98 -19.23
CA HIS A 297 9.18 6.80 -17.92
C HIS A 297 8.74 5.35 -17.71
N LEU A 298 9.15 4.74 -16.59
CA LEU A 298 8.79 3.36 -16.24
C LEU A 298 8.28 3.28 -14.79
N GLU A 299 7.03 2.84 -14.63
CA GLU A 299 6.42 2.54 -13.34
C GLU A 299 6.23 1.03 -13.17
N ILE A 300 6.62 0.50 -12.02
CA ILE A 300 6.46 -0.90 -11.64
C ILE A 300 5.74 -0.96 -10.29
N LYS A 301 4.62 -1.69 -10.23
CA LYS A 301 3.83 -1.90 -9.01
C LYS A 301 3.80 -3.39 -8.68
N PHE A 302 3.96 -3.77 -7.41
CA PHE A 302 3.81 -5.15 -6.95
C PHE A 302 2.78 -5.21 -5.81
N LEU A 303 1.51 -5.42 -6.14
CA LEU A 303 0.40 -5.03 -5.25
C LEU A 303 0.16 -5.99 -4.08
N ASN A 304 0.53 -7.26 -4.21
CA ASN A 304 0.29 -8.26 -3.16
C ASN A 304 1.40 -9.32 -3.07
N PRO A 305 2.50 -9.06 -2.36
CA PRO A 305 3.50 -10.07 -2.05
C PRO A 305 2.95 -11.07 -1.00
N TYR A 306 2.19 -12.07 -1.44
CA TYR A 306 1.52 -13.02 -0.51
C TYR A 306 2.30 -14.32 -0.21
N ASN A 307 3.30 -14.70 -1.02
CA ASN A 307 4.13 -15.88 -0.74
C ASN A 307 5.53 -15.83 -1.37
N ALA A 308 6.43 -16.69 -0.87
CA ALA A 308 7.84 -16.76 -1.27
C ALA A 308 8.13 -17.31 -2.69
N VAL A 309 7.16 -17.97 -3.34
CA VAL A 309 7.27 -18.40 -4.74
C VAL A 309 6.99 -17.21 -5.67
N LEU A 310 5.99 -16.39 -5.34
CA LEU A 310 5.67 -15.16 -6.06
C LEU A 310 6.79 -14.13 -5.97
N THR A 311 7.33 -13.86 -4.77
CA THR A 311 8.46 -12.93 -4.61
C THR A 311 9.70 -13.43 -5.36
N ARG A 312 9.95 -14.75 -5.41
CA ARG A 312 11.00 -15.36 -6.26
C ARG A 312 10.72 -15.15 -7.76
N LYS A 313 9.49 -15.37 -8.24
CA LYS A 313 9.11 -15.15 -9.65
C LYS A 313 9.32 -13.69 -10.05
N PHE A 314 8.80 -12.76 -9.23
CA PHE A 314 8.99 -11.32 -9.39
C PHE A 314 10.47 -10.92 -9.40
N GLN A 315 11.27 -11.41 -8.45
CA GLN A 315 12.71 -11.12 -8.39
C GLN A 315 13.46 -11.61 -9.64
N VAL A 316 13.15 -12.81 -10.13
CA VAL A 316 13.77 -13.38 -11.35
C VAL A 316 13.36 -12.59 -12.59
N THR A 317 12.09 -12.18 -12.70
CA THR A 317 11.60 -11.34 -13.79
C THR A 317 12.24 -9.95 -13.74
N MET A 318 12.27 -9.30 -12.59
CA MET A 318 12.92 -8.00 -12.39
C MET A 318 14.41 -8.03 -12.73
N ARG A 319 15.13 -9.11 -12.40
CA ARG A 319 16.51 -9.33 -12.87
C ARG A 319 16.62 -9.28 -14.39
N GLY A 320 15.69 -9.93 -15.10
CA GLY A 320 15.62 -9.93 -16.56
C GLY A 320 15.27 -8.57 -17.16
N LEU A 321 14.26 -7.89 -16.58
CA LEU A 321 13.82 -6.55 -16.99
C LEU A 321 14.96 -5.54 -16.86
N LEU A 322 15.53 -5.40 -15.67
CA LEU A 322 16.60 -4.44 -15.36
C LEU A 322 17.88 -4.74 -16.18
N SER A 323 18.23 -6.02 -16.36
CA SER A 323 19.39 -6.42 -17.18
C SER A 323 19.19 -6.10 -18.67
N ARG A 324 17.97 -6.24 -19.20
CA ARG A 324 17.66 -5.86 -20.59
C ARG A 324 17.60 -4.34 -20.75
N LEU A 325 16.88 -3.63 -19.89
CA LEU A 325 16.79 -2.17 -19.90
C LEU A 325 18.18 -1.54 -19.86
N GLY A 326 19.03 -1.94 -18.92
CA GLY A 326 20.39 -1.38 -18.83
C GLY A 326 21.22 -1.61 -20.11
N LYS A 327 20.97 -2.70 -20.84
CA LYS A 327 21.66 -3.01 -22.11
C LYS A 327 21.12 -2.25 -23.33
N CYS A 328 19.82 -1.91 -23.38
CA CYS A 328 19.20 -1.33 -24.58
C CYS A 328 18.52 0.05 -24.40
N ASN A 329 18.56 0.63 -23.20
CA ASN A 329 18.00 1.95 -22.90
C ASN A 329 19.12 2.95 -22.51
N SER A 330 19.00 4.17 -23.02
CA SER A 330 19.82 5.35 -22.69
C SER A 330 18.98 6.64 -22.55
N ARG A 331 17.66 6.47 -22.32
CA ARG A 331 16.63 7.54 -22.32
C ARG A 331 15.76 7.56 -21.06
N LEU A 332 15.90 6.59 -20.15
CA LEU A 332 15.05 6.49 -18.96
C LEU A 332 15.34 7.64 -17.98
N VAL A 333 14.42 8.61 -17.95
CA VAL A 333 14.44 9.79 -17.07
C VAL A 333 13.76 9.49 -15.74
N SER A 334 12.72 8.65 -15.74
CA SER A 334 11.88 8.39 -14.57
C SER A 334 11.70 6.89 -14.29
N LEU A 335 11.94 6.48 -13.04
CA LEU A 335 11.73 5.12 -12.54
C LEU A 335 10.92 5.14 -11.23
N THR A 336 9.81 4.41 -11.23
CA THR A 336 9.05 4.07 -10.02
C THR A 336 9.07 2.56 -9.80
N ILE A 337 9.41 2.09 -8.59
CA ILE A 337 9.23 0.70 -8.16
C ILE A 337 8.60 0.72 -6.76
N GLN A 338 7.30 0.45 -6.66
CA GLN A 338 6.51 0.71 -5.44
C GLN A 338 5.71 -0.51 -4.93
N HIS A 339 5.35 -0.44 -3.65
CA HIS A 339 4.64 -1.49 -2.88
C HIS A 339 5.45 -2.80 -2.71
N LEU A 340 6.77 -2.73 -2.68
CA LEU A 340 7.61 -3.94 -2.59
C LEU A 340 7.49 -4.66 -1.24
N GLU A 341 7.30 -3.91 -0.14
CA GLU A 341 7.11 -4.45 1.22
C GLU A 341 8.18 -5.49 1.63
N LEU A 342 9.46 -5.14 1.46
CA LEU A 342 10.59 -6.08 1.58
C LEU A 342 10.80 -6.61 3.00
N ASP A 343 10.23 -5.96 4.01
CA ASP A 343 10.19 -6.38 5.42
C ASP A 343 9.25 -7.57 5.70
N ARG A 344 8.29 -7.87 4.82
CA ARG A 344 7.38 -9.01 5.00
C ARG A 344 8.11 -10.35 4.85
N LEU A 345 7.84 -11.31 5.73
CA LEU A 345 8.46 -12.64 5.80
C LEU A 345 8.42 -13.47 4.50
N VAL A 346 7.55 -13.11 3.55
CA VAL A 346 7.50 -13.65 2.18
C VAL A 346 8.77 -13.36 1.36
N TRP A 347 9.53 -12.34 1.73
CA TRP A 347 10.81 -11.96 1.12
C TRP A 347 12.00 -12.62 1.83
N LYS A 348 12.14 -13.94 1.63
CA LYS A 348 13.28 -14.70 2.17
C LYS A 348 14.61 -14.01 1.83
N ASN A 349 15.52 -13.88 2.79
CA ASN A 349 16.69 -13.01 2.73
C ASN A 349 17.48 -13.10 1.41
N GLY A 350 17.81 -14.32 0.93
CA GLY A 350 18.53 -14.50 -0.34
C GLY A 350 17.80 -13.98 -1.59
N ILE A 351 16.46 -13.92 -1.57
CA ILE A 351 15.65 -13.29 -2.62
C ILE A 351 15.74 -11.77 -2.48
N ARG A 352 15.56 -11.23 -1.26
CA ARG A 352 15.65 -9.79 -0.93
C ARG A 352 17.02 -9.23 -1.32
N THR A 353 18.12 -9.80 -0.81
CA THR A 353 19.49 -9.36 -1.13
C THR A 353 19.78 -9.39 -2.63
N GLN A 354 19.36 -10.45 -3.35
CA GLN A 354 19.56 -10.50 -4.80
C GLN A 354 18.63 -9.53 -5.56
N PHE A 355 17.47 -9.17 -5.02
CA PHE A 355 16.62 -8.11 -5.57
C PHE A 355 17.28 -6.73 -5.40
N ILE A 356 17.67 -6.36 -4.17
CA ILE A 356 18.39 -5.11 -3.86
C ILE A 356 19.62 -4.96 -4.76
N LYS A 357 20.47 -5.99 -4.83
CA LYS A 357 21.67 -6.01 -5.68
C LYS A 357 21.37 -5.78 -7.16
N ASN A 358 20.25 -6.30 -7.69
CA ASN A 358 19.85 -6.07 -9.08
C ASN A 358 19.46 -4.60 -9.32
N VAL A 359 18.69 -4.00 -8.40
CA VAL A 359 18.24 -2.60 -8.50
C VAL A 359 19.43 -1.65 -8.33
N SER A 360 20.27 -1.86 -7.31
CA SER A 360 21.54 -1.16 -7.09
C SER A 360 22.43 -1.17 -8.34
N THR A 361 22.65 -2.36 -8.94
CA THR A 361 23.44 -2.49 -10.19
C THR A 361 22.83 -1.73 -11.37
N PHE A 362 21.49 -1.66 -11.44
CA PHE A 362 20.79 -0.91 -12.49
C PHE A 362 20.88 0.60 -12.27
N LEU A 363 20.63 1.09 -11.05
CA LEU A 363 20.73 2.51 -10.70
C LEU A 363 22.15 3.05 -10.94
N LYS A 364 23.20 2.29 -10.57
CA LYS A 364 24.60 2.60 -10.88
C LYS A 364 24.84 2.88 -12.36
N ARG A 365 24.14 2.16 -13.25
CA ARG A 365 24.24 2.28 -14.71
C ARG A 365 23.35 3.39 -15.30
N MET A 366 22.20 3.68 -14.70
CA MET A 366 21.26 4.73 -15.16
C MET A 366 21.52 6.12 -14.54
N SER A 367 22.39 6.21 -13.53
CA SER A 367 22.79 7.41 -12.76
C SER A 367 23.10 8.70 -13.56
N LYS A 368 23.41 8.61 -14.86
CA LYS A 368 23.66 9.77 -15.74
C LYS A 368 22.39 10.36 -16.38
N HIS A 369 21.29 9.62 -16.36
CA HIS A 369 20.05 9.94 -17.12
C HIS A 369 18.80 10.01 -16.24
N LEU A 370 18.81 9.30 -15.09
CA LEU A 370 17.67 9.25 -14.19
C LEU A 370 17.55 10.56 -13.39
N ASP A 371 16.47 11.29 -13.64
CA ASP A 371 16.11 12.55 -12.98
C ASP A 371 15.10 12.31 -11.83
N TYR A 372 14.20 11.34 -12.01
CA TYR A 372 13.15 10.97 -11.06
C TYR A 372 13.35 9.53 -10.57
N LEU A 373 13.44 9.34 -9.24
CA LEU A 373 13.41 8.02 -8.60
C LEU A 373 12.33 7.95 -7.52
N ASN A 374 11.45 6.95 -7.61
CA ASN A 374 10.43 6.65 -6.61
C ASN A 374 10.53 5.19 -6.17
N LEU A 375 10.78 4.97 -4.88
CA LEU A 375 10.86 3.66 -4.23
C LEU A 375 9.84 3.55 -3.08
N LYS A 376 8.66 4.16 -3.25
CA LYS A 376 7.62 4.25 -2.23
C LYS A 376 7.16 2.87 -1.70
N GLY A 377 7.11 2.72 -0.38
CA GLY A 377 6.69 1.48 0.26
C GLY A 377 7.65 0.31 0.05
N ALA A 378 8.95 0.58 -0.12
CA ALA A 378 9.96 -0.46 -0.25
C ALA A 378 10.20 -1.23 1.07
N ARG A 379 10.12 -0.54 2.21
CA ARG A 379 10.43 -1.01 3.57
C ARG A 379 11.73 -1.84 3.66
N VAL A 380 12.84 -1.18 3.28
CA VAL A 380 14.23 -1.70 3.36
C VAL A 380 14.89 -1.42 4.72
N THR A 381 16.09 -1.97 4.96
CA THR A 381 16.94 -1.55 6.08
C THR A 381 17.65 -0.23 5.77
N LEU A 382 18.30 0.36 6.78
CA LEU A 382 19.15 1.54 6.61
C LEU A 382 20.26 1.31 5.56
N GLU A 383 20.95 0.18 5.64
CA GLU A 383 22.11 -0.16 4.82
C GLU A 383 21.70 -0.43 3.37
N GLU A 384 20.64 -1.23 3.16
CA GLU A 384 20.07 -1.48 1.84
C GLU A 384 19.56 -0.18 1.18
N GLY A 385 18.89 0.68 1.96
CA GLY A 385 18.37 1.94 1.45
C GLY A 385 19.47 2.93 1.08
N CYS A 386 20.53 3.03 1.90
CA CYS A 386 21.69 3.84 1.58
C CYS A 386 22.50 3.28 0.40
N GLU A 387 22.57 1.95 0.20
CA GLU A 387 23.18 1.35 -0.99
C GLU A 387 22.40 1.70 -2.27
N LEU A 388 21.06 1.66 -2.22
CA LEU A 388 20.18 2.01 -3.33
C LEU A 388 20.27 3.50 -3.69
N LEU A 389 20.29 4.40 -2.70
CA LEU A 389 20.41 5.84 -2.94
C LEU A 389 21.82 6.23 -3.41
N SER A 390 22.88 5.72 -2.76
CA SER A 390 24.28 5.93 -3.19
C SER A 390 24.59 5.36 -4.57
N SER A 391 23.78 4.41 -5.06
CA SER A 391 23.87 3.92 -6.43
C SER A 391 23.61 5.00 -7.49
N LEU A 392 22.90 6.09 -7.16
CA LEU A 392 22.71 7.23 -8.08
C LEU A 392 23.93 8.14 -8.18
N SER A 393 24.77 8.25 -7.15
CA SER A 393 25.95 9.11 -7.16
C SER A 393 27.24 8.41 -7.62
N TYR A 394 27.23 7.07 -7.70
CA TYR A 394 28.36 6.18 -7.99
C TYR A 394 29.34 6.60 -9.12
N LEU A 395 28.86 7.18 -10.23
CA LEU A 395 29.72 7.51 -11.38
C LEU A 395 30.39 8.90 -11.32
N LYS A 396 30.02 9.76 -10.36
CA LYS A 396 30.50 11.16 -10.28
C LYS A 396 30.68 11.66 -8.83
N ASN A 397 30.51 10.79 -7.83
CA ASN A 397 30.31 11.13 -6.41
C ASN A 397 29.20 12.17 -6.16
N LYS A 398 28.30 12.35 -7.14
CA LYS A 398 27.21 13.33 -7.18
C LYS A 398 26.05 12.74 -7.98
N SER A 399 24.85 12.79 -7.42
CA SER A 399 23.60 12.49 -8.10
C SER A 399 23.02 13.75 -8.74
N PHE A 400 22.38 13.58 -9.90
CA PHE A 400 21.74 14.64 -10.68
C PHE A 400 20.21 14.57 -10.66
N ALA A 401 19.63 13.59 -9.93
CA ALA A 401 18.19 13.46 -9.78
C ALA A 401 17.58 14.70 -9.10
N SER A 402 16.57 15.31 -9.73
CA SER A 402 15.83 16.45 -9.18
C SER A 402 14.61 16.04 -8.35
N GLU A 403 14.05 14.84 -8.55
CA GLU A 403 12.95 14.33 -7.73
C GLU A 403 13.25 12.95 -7.13
N ILE A 404 13.07 12.86 -5.80
CA ILE A 404 13.20 11.61 -5.05
C ILE A 404 11.98 11.40 -4.16
N ASN A 405 11.35 10.24 -4.31
CA ASN A 405 10.31 9.76 -3.41
C ASN A 405 10.76 8.49 -2.67
N ILE A 406 10.96 8.65 -1.37
CA ILE A 406 11.29 7.62 -0.37
C ILE A 406 10.25 7.58 0.77
N GLU A 407 8.98 7.88 0.46
CA GLU A 407 7.85 7.66 1.38
C GLU A 407 7.72 6.15 1.71
N ASP A 408 7.67 5.80 2.99
CA ASP A 408 7.65 4.41 3.48
C ASP A 408 8.79 3.54 2.88
N PHE A 409 9.92 4.16 2.52
CA PHE A 409 11.08 3.49 1.93
C PHE A 409 11.85 2.66 2.94
N PHE A 410 12.17 3.25 4.10
CA PHE A 410 12.76 2.53 5.22
C PHE A 410 11.66 1.83 6.03
N SER A 411 12.00 0.73 6.71
CA SER A 411 11.08 0.05 7.64
C SER A 411 10.72 1.00 8.80
N HIS A 412 9.42 1.09 9.14
CA HIS A 412 8.87 2.11 10.06
C HIS A 412 9.68 2.29 11.36
N HIS A 413 10.08 1.19 12.01
CA HIS A 413 10.77 1.19 13.30
C HIS A 413 12.20 1.82 13.32
N LEU A 414 12.72 2.29 12.19
CA LEU A 414 14.09 2.80 12.09
C LEU A 414 14.18 4.31 12.37
N SER A 415 15.05 4.71 13.31
CA SER A 415 15.42 6.11 13.58
C SER A 415 16.47 6.61 12.59
N ILE A 416 16.06 6.81 11.33
CA ILE A 416 16.96 7.21 10.23
C ILE A 416 17.63 8.57 10.50
N TYR A 417 16.95 9.48 11.19
CA TYR A 417 17.44 10.81 11.61
C TYR A 417 18.74 10.80 12.41
N SER A 418 19.10 9.69 13.05
CA SER A 418 20.37 9.55 13.81
C SER A 418 21.50 8.91 13.00
N SER A 419 21.34 8.67 11.69
CA SER A 419 22.27 7.87 10.90
C SER A 419 23.29 8.71 10.10
N PRO A 420 24.60 8.65 10.44
CA PRO A 420 25.63 9.29 9.64
C PRO A 420 25.71 8.73 8.22
N LEU A 421 25.38 7.45 8.01
CA LEU A 421 25.36 6.81 6.69
C LEU A 421 24.27 7.41 5.79
N PHE A 422 23.09 7.71 6.36
CA PHE A 422 22.03 8.39 5.65
C PHE A 422 22.41 9.84 5.31
N HIS A 423 22.97 10.59 6.27
CA HIS A 423 23.44 11.96 6.05
C HIS A 423 24.54 12.01 4.96
N GLN A 424 25.54 11.12 5.02
CA GLN A 424 26.57 10.97 3.98
C GLN A 424 25.97 10.61 2.61
N THR A 425 24.95 9.76 2.56
CA THR A 425 24.25 9.42 1.32
C THR A 425 23.54 10.65 0.73
N MET A 426 22.83 11.42 1.57
CA MET A 426 22.06 12.59 1.16
C MET A 426 22.93 13.77 0.67
N SER A 427 24.14 13.95 1.20
CA SER A 427 25.06 15.00 0.73
C SER A 427 25.63 14.77 -0.69
N THR A 428 25.38 13.58 -1.27
CA THR A 428 25.70 13.31 -2.68
C THR A 428 24.68 13.89 -3.66
N PHE A 429 23.50 14.34 -3.22
CA PHE A 429 22.48 14.96 -4.08
C PHE A 429 22.63 16.48 -4.12
N ARG A 430 22.61 17.07 -5.32
CA ARG A 430 23.08 18.46 -5.58
C ARG A 430 22.12 19.36 -6.35
N ASN A 431 20.95 18.86 -6.76
CA ASN A 431 19.95 19.59 -7.55
C ASN A 431 18.50 19.14 -7.22
N LEU A 432 18.24 18.67 -5.99
CA LEU A 432 16.90 18.28 -5.58
C LEU A 432 15.94 19.48 -5.67
N VAL A 433 14.84 19.29 -6.39
CA VAL A 433 13.71 20.20 -6.53
C VAL A 433 12.54 19.70 -5.69
N ILE A 434 12.29 18.39 -5.67
CA ILE A 434 11.24 17.72 -4.90
C ILE A 434 11.84 16.55 -4.10
N LEU A 435 11.60 16.55 -2.79
CA LEU A 435 11.99 15.46 -1.89
C LEU A 435 10.77 14.98 -1.09
N THR A 436 10.44 13.69 -1.17
CA THR A 436 9.35 13.07 -0.41
C THR A 436 9.91 11.98 0.51
N LEU A 437 9.64 12.06 1.82
CA LEU A 437 10.20 11.17 2.84
C LEU A 437 9.29 11.09 4.09
N ASN A 438 9.62 10.20 5.04
CA ASN A 438 8.96 10.13 6.34
C ASN A 438 9.72 10.96 7.39
N TYR A 439 9.03 11.43 8.43
CA TYR A 439 9.58 12.31 9.47
C TYR A 439 10.69 11.65 10.28
N ASN A 440 10.74 10.31 10.37
CA ASN A 440 11.87 9.58 10.94
C ASN A 440 13.21 9.79 10.19
N CYS A 441 13.20 10.46 9.02
CA CYS A 441 14.39 10.87 8.28
C CYS A 441 14.78 12.35 8.51
N ILE A 442 13.94 13.17 9.16
CA ILE A 442 14.23 14.59 9.41
C ILE A 442 15.13 14.74 10.64
N SER A 443 16.25 15.42 10.45
CA SER A 443 17.26 15.80 11.43
C SER A 443 17.79 17.20 11.09
N ASP A 444 18.46 17.86 12.04
CA ASP A 444 19.11 19.15 11.78
C ASP A 444 20.24 19.01 10.74
N GLU A 445 20.98 17.91 10.79
CA GLU A 445 22.04 17.59 9.83
C GLU A 445 21.49 17.40 8.41
N LEU A 446 20.31 16.79 8.24
CA LEU A 446 19.67 16.71 6.92
C LEU A 446 19.27 18.11 6.42
N LEU A 447 18.72 18.96 7.29
CA LEU A 447 18.33 20.32 6.92
C LEU A 447 19.54 21.17 6.54
N GLU A 448 20.65 21.04 7.27
CA GLU A 448 21.94 21.66 6.92
C GLU A 448 22.46 21.15 5.57
N ILE A 449 22.50 19.83 5.36
CA ILE A 449 22.91 19.22 4.08
C ILE A 449 22.07 19.73 2.90
N LEU A 450 20.74 19.86 3.06
CA LEU A 450 19.87 20.44 2.04
C LEU A 450 20.16 21.94 1.82
N CYS A 451 20.45 22.68 2.89
CA CYS A 451 20.77 24.11 2.92
C CYS A 451 22.14 24.45 2.28
N GLU A 452 23.10 23.54 2.36
CA GLU A 452 24.38 23.61 1.65
C GLU A 452 24.28 23.20 0.18
N HIS A 453 23.57 22.11 -0.10
CA HIS A 453 23.74 21.38 -1.36
C HIS A 453 22.61 21.53 -2.37
N ASN A 454 21.43 21.96 -1.95
CA ASN A 454 20.21 21.95 -2.79
C ASN A 454 19.37 23.24 -2.67
N ALA A 455 19.78 24.23 -1.87
CA ALA A 455 18.96 25.41 -1.58
C ALA A 455 18.60 26.27 -2.82
N HIS A 456 19.43 26.23 -3.87
CA HIS A 456 19.17 26.90 -5.15
C HIS A 456 18.07 26.22 -5.98
N SER A 457 17.87 24.91 -5.81
CA SER A 457 16.94 24.09 -6.59
C SER A 457 15.68 23.68 -5.82
N LEU A 458 15.73 23.59 -4.50
CA LEU A 458 14.69 22.93 -3.69
C LEU A 458 13.40 23.75 -3.59
N TRP A 459 12.32 23.22 -4.15
CA TRP A 459 11.00 23.88 -4.18
C TRP A 459 9.96 23.18 -3.31
N THR A 460 10.09 21.88 -3.04
CA THR A 460 9.11 21.15 -2.22
C THR A 460 9.74 20.04 -1.40
N ILE A 461 9.39 19.99 -0.12
CA ILE A 461 9.60 18.81 0.74
C ILE A 461 8.21 18.31 1.15
N ASN A 462 7.95 17.02 0.92
CA ASN A 462 6.75 16.31 1.36
C ASN A 462 7.15 15.38 2.52
N ILE A 463 6.53 15.56 3.69
CA ILE A 463 6.88 14.85 4.92
C ILE A 463 5.69 14.03 5.39
N LYS A 464 5.81 12.71 5.37
CA LYS A 464 4.86 11.79 6.00
C LYS A 464 5.21 11.59 7.48
N CYS A 465 4.23 11.55 8.36
CA CYS A 465 4.40 11.24 9.78
C CYS A 465 3.36 10.20 10.18
N HIS A 466 3.78 8.95 10.33
CA HIS A 466 2.89 7.82 10.61
C HIS A 466 3.09 7.30 12.04
N ILE A 467 2.02 6.89 12.73
CA ILE A 467 2.05 6.47 14.16
C ILE A 467 3.08 5.36 14.51
N HIS A 468 3.58 4.60 13.53
CA HIS A 468 4.61 3.57 13.73
C HIS A 468 6.05 4.03 13.44
N ASP A 469 6.25 5.26 12.98
CA ASP A 469 7.57 5.86 12.74
C ASP A 469 8.12 6.50 14.05
N PRO A 470 9.43 6.42 14.32
CA PRO A 470 10.07 7.19 15.38
C PRO A 470 9.93 8.72 15.19
N HIS A 471 9.27 9.36 16.15
CA HIS A 471 9.16 10.83 16.28
C HIS A 471 9.93 11.37 17.49
N GLY A 472 10.96 10.63 17.92
CA GLY A 472 11.68 10.87 19.17
C GLY A 472 12.59 12.10 19.13
N GLN A 473 13.03 12.52 17.95
CA GLN A 473 14.02 13.58 17.77
C GLN A 473 13.54 14.96 18.25
N VAL A 474 14.51 15.82 18.48
CA VAL A 474 14.35 17.27 18.52
C VAL A 474 14.98 17.81 17.23
N VAL A 475 14.33 18.79 16.61
CA VAL A 475 14.81 19.50 15.42
C VAL A 475 14.67 20.97 15.75
N TRP A 476 15.66 21.80 15.46
CA TRP A 476 15.61 23.21 15.84
C TRP A 476 14.90 24.05 14.78
N GLY A 477 14.02 24.96 15.23
CA GLY A 477 13.35 25.93 14.34
C GLY A 477 14.35 26.79 13.54
N MET A 478 15.53 27.06 14.12
CA MET A 478 16.63 27.75 13.46
C MET A 478 17.16 27.01 12.21
N SER A 479 17.15 25.68 12.19
CA SER A 479 17.58 24.88 11.04
C SER A 479 16.59 25.01 9.88
N TRP A 480 15.29 25.00 10.19
CA TRP A 480 14.22 25.32 9.24
C TRP A 480 14.29 26.76 8.74
N ALA A 481 14.50 27.74 9.63
CA ALA A 481 14.67 29.14 9.27
C ALA A 481 15.86 29.37 8.33
N ASN A 482 17.00 28.73 8.61
CA ASN A 482 18.19 28.78 7.76
C ASN A 482 17.94 28.20 6.36
N LEU A 483 17.31 27.02 6.29
CA LEU A 483 16.94 26.39 5.01
C LEU A 483 15.94 27.26 4.22
N ALA A 484 14.88 27.76 4.86
CA ALA A 484 13.88 28.62 4.24
C ALA A 484 14.48 29.95 3.73
N LYS A 485 15.42 30.52 4.48
CA LYS A 485 16.16 31.75 4.11
C LYS A 485 17.05 31.54 2.88
N ARG A 486 17.71 30.38 2.73
CA ARG A 486 18.52 30.07 1.54
C ARG A 486 17.70 29.56 0.36
N ALA A 487 16.56 28.91 0.61
CA ALA A 487 15.66 28.34 -0.39
C ALA A 487 14.30 29.06 -0.41
N PRO A 488 14.21 30.34 -0.84
CA PRO A 488 12.98 31.15 -0.74
C PRO A 488 11.81 30.67 -1.62
N LYS A 489 12.00 29.62 -2.44
CA LYS A 489 10.94 28.95 -3.20
C LYS A 489 10.37 27.71 -2.50
N LEU A 490 11.00 27.25 -1.42
CA LEU A 490 10.65 26.04 -0.68
C LEU A 490 9.24 26.11 -0.11
N LYS A 491 8.50 25.02 -0.26
CA LYS A 491 7.17 24.80 0.32
C LYS A 491 7.12 23.42 0.97
N VAL A 492 6.81 23.36 2.25
CA VAL A 492 6.72 22.10 3.01
C VAL A 492 5.26 21.63 3.08
N ASN A 493 5.03 20.35 2.80
CA ASN A 493 3.72 19.71 2.91
C ASN A 493 3.81 18.56 3.92
N PHE A 494 2.96 18.56 4.95
CA PHE A 494 2.91 17.49 5.95
C PHE A 494 1.68 16.58 5.78
N PHE A 495 1.91 15.28 5.97
CA PHE A 495 0.89 14.23 5.91
C PHE A 495 0.97 13.37 7.18
N PHE A 496 0.20 13.73 8.20
CA PHE A 496 0.07 12.98 9.44
C PHE A 496 -0.98 11.88 9.29
N GLU A 497 -0.58 10.64 9.59
CA GLU A 497 -1.42 9.46 9.57
C GLU A 497 -1.46 8.84 10.97
N ARG A 498 -2.62 8.96 11.64
CA ARG A 498 -2.91 8.53 13.02
C ARG A 498 -2.09 9.25 14.11
N VAL A 499 -1.44 10.37 13.79
CA VAL A 499 -0.72 11.24 14.73
C VAL A 499 -1.54 12.52 14.93
N MET A 500 -2.38 12.55 15.95
CA MET A 500 -3.39 13.61 16.15
C MET A 500 -3.20 14.46 17.42
N LYS A 501 -2.46 13.96 18.42
CA LYS A 501 -2.32 14.65 19.72
C LYS A 501 -1.58 15.98 19.56
N HIS A 502 -2.15 17.05 20.14
CA HIS A 502 -1.58 18.40 20.09
C HIS A 502 -0.08 18.44 20.45
N ASN A 503 0.32 17.84 21.58
CA ASN A 503 1.71 17.85 22.03
C ASN A 503 2.67 17.08 21.09
N SER A 504 2.16 16.12 20.31
CA SER A 504 2.94 15.43 19.27
C SER A 504 3.07 16.29 18.01
N LEU A 505 2.00 16.96 17.61
CA LEU A 505 1.99 17.87 16.46
C LEU A 505 2.85 19.12 16.72
N ALA A 506 2.73 19.75 17.88
CA ALA A 506 3.49 20.95 18.26
C ALA A 506 5.00 20.72 18.38
N ARG A 507 5.44 19.48 18.62
CA ARG A 507 6.86 19.08 18.58
C ARG A 507 7.43 18.94 17.17
N ILE A 508 6.58 18.89 16.14
CA ILE A 508 6.94 18.61 14.74
C ILE A 508 6.69 19.84 13.85
N LEU A 509 5.59 20.54 14.11
CA LEU A 509 5.15 21.74 13.40
C LEU A 509 5.71 22.99 14.09
N LEU A 510 6.95 23.34 13.73
CA LEU A 510 7.65 24.55 14.17
C LEU A 510 7.30 25.74 13.26
N VAL A 511 7.19 26.93 13.84
CA VAL A 511 6.64 28.13 13.14
C VAL A 511 7.55 28.65 12.03
N GLU A 512 8.82 28.29 12.05
CA GLU A 512 9.84 28.63 11.06
C GLU A 512 9.76 27.77 9.78
N ILE A 513 8.94 26.71 9.78
CA ILE A 513 8.73 25.85 8.62
C ILE A 513 7.95 26.65 7.54
N PRO A 514 8.42 26.73 6.28
CA PRO A 514 7.70 27.37 5.18
C PRO A 514 6.55 26.47 4.70
N LEU A 515 5.57 26.30 5.57
CA LEU A 515 4.46 25.37 5.46
C LEU A 515 3.45 25.84 4.40
N ARG A 516 3.07 24.92 3.51
CA ARG A 516 2.04 25.13 2.49
C ARG A 516 0.79 24.29 2.73
N SER A 517 0.94 23.06 3.20
CA SER A 517 -0.14 22.08 3.28
C SER A 517 -0.03 21.24 4.54
N ILE A 518 -1.16 21.04 5.23
CA ILE A 518 -1.31 20.01 6.28
C ILE A 518 -2.43 19.06 5.92
N SER A 519 -2.16 17.77 6.09
CA SER A 519 -3.15 16.69 6.11
C SER A 519 -3.06 15.96 7.44
N LEU A 520 -4.10 16.04 8.27
CA LEU A 520 -4.27 15.26 9.50
C LEU A 520 -5.33 14.20 9.23
N ARG A 521 -4.97 12.91 9.23
CA ARG A 521 -5.88 11.80 8.94
C ARG A 521 -5.80 10.71 10.00
N SER A 522 -6.91 10.44 10.67
CA SER A 522 -7.08 9.31 11.59
C SER A 522 -8.54 8.83 11.60
N CYS A 523 -8.86 7.88 10.71
CA CYS A 523 -10.17 7.24 10.65
C CYS A 523 -10.56 6.47 11.93
N TYR A 524 -9.57 5.96 12.67
CA TYR A 524 -9.78 5.27 13.96
C TYR A 524 -8.72 5.74 14.97
N PHE A 525 -9.14 6.60 15.90
CA PHE A 525 -8.36 7.00 17.08
C PHE A 525 -9.12 6.51 18.33
N SER A 526 -8.43 5.84 19.24
CA SER A 526 -9.05 5.09 20.35
C SER A 526 -8.59 5.58 21.73
N ASP A 527 -8.21 6.85 21.81
CA ASP A 527 -7.75 7.49 23.04
C ASP A 527 -8.87 8.44 23.52
N PRO A 528 -9.47 8.22 24.71
CA PRO A 528 -10.63 8.99 25.14
C PRO A 528 -10.29 10.42 25.59
N ASP A 529 -9.04 10.68 25.97
CA ASP A 529 -8.60 11.97 26.55
C ASP A 529 -8.06 12.94 25.47
N TRP A 530 -8.44 12.75 24.20
CA TRP A 530 -7.88 13.47 23.06
C TRP A 530 -8.75 14.65 22.59
N SER A 531 -8.13 15.67 21.98
CA SER A 531 -8.86 16.81 21.40
C SER A 531 -8.05 17.48 20.28
N MET A 532 -8.76 17.89 19.23
CA MET A 532 -8.28 18.73 18.12
C MET A 532 -8.35 20.22 18.44
N ARG A 533 -9.22 20.64 19.37
CA ARG A 533 -9.47 22.05 19.71
C ARG A 533 -8.16 22.84 19.95
N PRO A 534 -7.18 22.40 20.77
CA PRO A 534 -5.90 23.13 20.92
C PRO A 534 -5.08 23.24 19.62
N THR A 535 -5.17 22.26 18.73
CA THR A 535 -4.48 22.27 17.43
C THR A 535 -5.13 23.27 16.47
N LEU A 536 -6.46 23.36 16.44
CA LEU A 536 -7.18 24.36 15.64
C LEU A 536 -7.03 25.79 16.19
N THR A 537 -7.04 25.96 17.51
CA THR A 537 -7.02 27.28 18.17
C THR A 537 -5.62 27.88 18.32
N TYR A 538 -4.57 27.06 18.50
CA TYR A 538 -3.23 27.57 18.80
C TYR A 538 -2.15 27.18 17.78
N LEU A 539 -2.14 25.93 17.29
CA LEU A 539 -1.04 25.44 16.44
C LEU A 539 -1.20 25.85 14.97
N LEU A 540 -2.37 25.63 14.37
CA LEU A 540 -2.59 25.96 12.96
C LEU A 540 -2.65 27.47 12.65
N PRO A 541 -3.20 28.35 13.52
CA PRO A 541 -3.22 29.80 13.28
C PRO A 541 -1.84 30.46 13.23
N ALA A 542 -0.79 29.83 13.76
CA ALA A 542 0.59 30.29 13.59
C ALA A 542 1.01 30.36 12.10
N TYR A 543 0.39 29.55 11.24
CA TYR A 543 0.68 29.47 9.80
C TYR A 543 -0.27 30.29 8.92
N LYS A 544 -1.14 31.13 9.50
CA LYS A 544 -2.25 31.80 8.80
C LYS A 544 -1.86 32.57 7.53
N HIS A 545 -0.66 33.16 7.51
CA HIS A 545 -0.11 33.92 6.38
C HIS A 545 0.45 33.06 5.23
N ILE A 546 0.63 31.74 5.43
CA ILE A 546 1.30 30.85 4.47
C ILE A 546 0.56 29.54 4.15
N LEU A 547 -0.32 29.07 5.04
CA LEU A 547 -1.11 27.86 4.85
C LEU A 547 -2.06 28.00 3.65
N GLN A 548 -1.90 27.12 2.66
CA GLN A 548 -2.67 27.14 1.41
C GLN A 548 -3.69 26.00 1.31
N LYS A 549 -3.41 24.87 1.95
CA LYS A 549 -4.24 23.67 1.92
C LYS A 549 -4.38 23.05 3.30
N LEU A 550 -5.62 22.80 3.71
CA LEU A 550 -5.94 22.08 4.92
C LEU A 550 -6.74 20.81 4.58
N THR A 551 -6.33 19.68 5.13
CA THR A 551 -7.06 18.42 5.10
C THR A 551 -7.18 17.89 6.52
N LEU A 552 -8.40 17.67 6.97
CA LEU A 552 -8.75 17.10 8.27
C LEU A 552 -9.67 15.89 8.07
N GLU A 553 -9.44 14.84 8.84
CA GLU A 553 -10.19 13.58 8.76
C GLU A 553 -10.06 12.85 10.10
N PHE A 554 -11.10 12.93 10.94
CA PHE A 554 -11.10 12.39 12.30
C PHE A 554 -12.53 12.17 12.83
N ASN A 555 -12.67 11.34 13.87
CA ASN A 555 -13.90 11.24 14.65
C ASN A 555 -13.84 12.17 15.87
N ASN A 556 -14.66 13.22 15.89
CA ASN A 556 -14.84 14.15 17.01
C ASN A 556 -16.29 14.13 17.54
N ASP A 557 -16.95 12.98 17.56
CA ASP A 557 -18.27 12.79 18.19
C ASP A 557 -18.37 13.34 19.63
N HIS A 558 -17.25 13.38 20.34
CA HIS A 558 -17.09 13.91 21.70
C HIS A 558 -16.85 15.42 21.82
N GLU A 559 -16.52 16.14 20.74
CA GLU A 559 -16.27 17.60 20.78
C GLU A 559 -16.80 18.37 19.55
N LEU A 560 -17.55 19.44 19.81
CA LEU A 560 -17.94 20.40 18.77
C LEU A 560 -16.72 21.22 18.33
N LEU A 561 -16.54 21.42 17.03
CA LEU A 561 -15.38 22.14 16.44
C LEU A 561 -15.75 23.17 15.36
N ASP A 562 -17.04 23.36 15.08
CA ASP A 562 -17.56 24.25 14.03
C ASP A 562 -17.00 25.68 14.13
N GLU A 563 -16.94 26.24 15.34
CA GLU A 563 -16.42 27.59 15.57
C GLU A 563 -14.91 27.66 15.37
N GLU A 564 -14.14 26.79 16.03
CA GLU A 564 -12.67 26.80 15.95
C GLU A 564 -12.18 26.57 14.52
N LEU A 565 -12.84 25.68 13.79
CA LEU A 565 -12.55 25.41 12.39
C LEU A 565 -12.94 26.60 11.48
N LEU A 566 -14.08 27.25 11.74
CA LEU A 566 -14.48 28.45 10.98
C LEU A 566 -13.52 29.62 11.25
N GLN A 567 -13.17 29.89 12.51
CA GLN A 567 -12.21 30.94 12.88
C GLN A 567 -10.83 30.67 12.28
N LEU A 568 -10.35 29.42 12.27
CA LEU A 568 -9.12 29.04 11.58
C LEU A 568 -9.21 29.37 10.08
N VAL A 569 -10.29 28.97 9.40
CA VAL A 569 -10.49 29.23 7.96
C VAL A 569 -10.54 30.74 7.64
N LEU A 570 -11.26 31.53 8.44
CA LEU A 570 -11.35 32.99 8.28
C LEU A 570 -10.02 33.70 8.59
N SER A 571 -9.19 33.15 9.48
CA SER A 571 -7.87 33.72 9.81
C SER A 571 -6.82 33.50 8.71
N CYS A 572 -6.98 32.45 7.88
CA CYS A 572 -5.95 31.99 6.94
C CYS A 572 -6.07 32.68 5.56
N GLU A 573 -5.39 33.81 5.43
CA GLU A 573 -5.30 34.70 4.25
C GLU A 573 -5.05 34.00 2.89
N ARG A 574 -4.47 32.79 2.89
CA ARG A 574 -4.07 32.06 1.67
C ARG A 574 -4.72 30.69 1.51
N LEU A 575 -5.64 30.31 2.40
CA LEU A 575 -6.28 29.00 2.42
C LEU A 575 -7.33 28.87 1.29
N PHE A 576 -6.90 28.35 0.14
CA PHE A 576 -7.78 28.15 -1.02
C PHE A 576 -8.38 26.73 -1.10
N PHE A 577 -7.85 25.78 -0.34
CA PHE A 577 -8.30 24.38 -0.34
C PHE A 577 -8.61 23.89 1.08
N LEU A 578 -9.84 23.43 1.28
CA LEU A 578 -10.31 22.82 2.53
C LEU A 578 -10.94 21.44 2.22
N LYS A 579 -10.40 20.39 2.83
CA LYS A 579 -11.07 19.07 2.96
C LYS A 579 -11.29 18.80 4.44
N VAL A 580 -12.51 18.50 4.86
CA VAL A 580 -12.81 18.15 6.27
C VAL A 580 -13.81 17.01 6.32
N TRP A 581 -13.43 15.87 6.91
CA TRP A 581 -14.31 14.75 7.21
C TRP A 581 -14.39 14.60 8.74
N ALA A 582 -15.49 15.06 9.34
CA ALA A 582 -15.62 15.29 10.79
C ALA A 582 -17.11 15.35 11.21
N PHE A 583 -17.38 15.21 12.50
CA PHE A 583 -18.69 15.54 13.08
C PHE A 583 -18.82 17.07 13.16
N LEU A 584 -19.76 17.63 12.40
CA LEU A 584 -19.97 19.06 12.20
C LEU A 584 -21.46 19.35 12.01
N SER A 585 -21.94 20.57 12.22
CA SER A 585 -23.32 20.93 11.83
C SER A 585 -23.43 21.20 10.32
N VAL A 586 -24.65 21.06 9.78
CA VAL A 586 -24.95 21.54 8.41
C VAL A 586 -24.83 23.08 8.32
N ALA A 587 -25.07 23.80 9.43
CA ALA A 587 -24.93 25.25 9.51
C ALA A 587 -23.47 25.73 9.36
N PHE A 588 -22.46 24.91 9.68
CA PHE A 588 -21.06 25.20 9.38
C PHE A 588 -20.81 25.40 7.87
N VAL A 589 -21.43 24.56 7.03
CA VAL A 589 -21.30 24.65 5.56
C VAL A 589 -21.98 25.92 5.03
N GLU A 590 -23.18 26.24 5.53
CA GLU A 590 -23.85 27.51 5.20
C GLU A 590 -23.00 28.72 5.59
N ARG A 591 -22.41 28.72 6.79
CA ARG A 591 -21.55 29.81 7.27
C ARG A 591 -20.26 29.93 6.45
N LEU A 592 -19.65 28.83 6.02
CA LEU A 592 -18.51 28.88 5.08
C LEU A 592 -18.89 29.52 3.74
N LEU A 593 -20.02 29.11 3.14
CA LEU A 593 -20.51 29.66 1.88
C LEU A 593 -20.88 31.15 2.00
N GLN A 594 -21.54 31.54 3.09
CA GLN A 594 -21.88 32.93 3.38
C GLN A 594 -20.63 33.81 3.49
N ASN A 595 -19.63 33.38 4.27
CA ASN A 595 -18.36 34.12 4.40
C ASN A 595 -17.58 34.17 3.07
N ARG A 596 -17.66 33.13 2.23
CA ARG A 596 -17.03 33.12 0.90
C ARG A 596 -17.75 34.02 -0.11
N ALA A 597 -19.08 34.13 -0.02
CA ALA A 597 -19.88 35.09 -0.81
C ALA A 597 -19.58 36.54 -0.39
N GLU A 598 -19.35 36.77 0.90
CA GLU A 598 -18.96 38.07 1.48
C GLU A 598 -17.46 38.40 1.29
N GLY A 599 -16.69 37.57 0.59
CA GLY A 599 -15.26 37.78 0.34
C GLY A 599 -14.35 37.64 1.55
N LYS A 600 -14.85 37.14 2.69
CA LYS A 600 -14.11 37.00 3.96
C LYS A 600 -13.14 35.82 3.99
N CYS A 601 -13.17 34.93 3.00
CA CYS A 601 -12.16 33.88 2.82
C CYS A 601 -11.94 33.58 1.33
N VAL A 602 -10.78 32.99 1.01
CA VAL A 602 -10.32 32.77 -0.38
C VAL A 602 -10.48 31.32 -0.85
N LEU A 603 -11.44 30.57 -0.29
CA LEU A 603 -11.69 29.17 -0.65
C LEU A 603 -12.12 29.02 -2.11
N CYS A 604 -11.40 28.18 -2.88
CA CYS A 604 -11.76 27.76 -4.25
C CYS A 604 -12.04 26.24 -4.32
N THR A 605 -11.80 25.50 -3.24
CA THR A 605 -12.13 24.08 -3.13
C THR A 605 -12.59 23.77 -1.71
N MET A 606 -13.80 23.23 -1.59
CA MET A 606 -14.41 22.90 -0.31
C MET A 606 -14.99 21.48 -0.38
N LYS A 607 -14.39 20.55 0.37
CA LYS A 607 -14.72 19.13 0.37
C LYS A 607 -15.07 18.65 1.77
N VAL A 608 -16.34 18.79 2.16
CA VAL A 608 -16.82 18.46 3.51
C VAL A 608 -17.56 17.12 3.50
N ARG A 609 -17.29 16.26 4.47
CA ARG A 609 -18.15 15.12 4.82
C ARG A 609 -18.58 15.34 6.26
N ILE A 610 -19.86 15.56 6.46
CA ILE A 610 -20.47 15.70 7.78
C ILE A 610 -20.76 14.30 8.30
N TYR A 611 -20.10 13.89 9.38
CA TYR A 611 -20.46 12.67 10.09
C TYR A 611 -21.66 12.93 11.00
N THR A 612 -22.57 11.95 11.07
CA THR A 612 -23.72 11.93 11.98
C THR A 612 -23.86 10.56 12.61
N THR A 613 -24.30 10.51 13.88
CA THR A 613 -24.58 9.26 14.61
C THR A 613 -25.93 8.63 14.23
N ARG A 614 -26.68 9.29 13.33
CA ARG A 614 -27.95 8.79 12.79
C ARG A 614 -27.70 7.75 11.70
N HIS A 615 -28.53 6.71 11.66
CA HIS A 615 -28.52 5.73 10.56
C HIS A 615 -28.96 6.32 9.20
N GLU A 616 -29.77 7.39 9.22
CA GLU A 616 -30.23 8.10 8.04
C GLU A 616 -29.70 9.55 8.02
N THR A 617 -29.46 10.06 6.81
CA THR A 617 -29.03 11.44 6.52
C THR A 617 -30.12 12.28 5.83
N SER A 618 -31.36 11.77 5.79
CA SER A 618 -32.46 12.30 4.97
C SER A 618 -32.79 13.79 5.24
N GLU A 619 -32.71 14.20 6.51
CA GLU A 619 -32.86 15.59 6.97
C GLU A 619 -31.64 16.45 6.60
N GLU A 620 -30.43 16.00 6.92
CA GLU A 620 -29.17 16.68 6.62
C GLU A 620 -29.00 16.92 5.12
N ASP A 621 -29.31 15.92 4.29
CA ASP A 621 -29.26 16.01 2.84
C ASP A 621 -30.35 16.95 2.29
N ARG A 622 -31.50 17.11 2.97
CA ARG A 622 -32.50 18.14 2.59
C ARG A 622 -31.92 19.53 2.83
N LEU A 623 -31.38 19.78 4.02
CA LEU A 623 -30.76 21.05 4.38
C LEU A 623 -29.57 21.38 3.44
N LEU A 624 -28.72 20.41 3.13
CA LEU A 624 -27.63 20.57 2.17
C LEU A 624 -28.10 20.87 0.74
N ARG A 625 -29.20 20.26 0.28
CA ARG A 625 -29.83 20.60 -1.01
C ARG A 625 -30.35 22.03 -1.04
N ASP A 626 -30.94 22.51 0.06
CA ASP A 626 -31.48 23.88 0.13
C ASP A 626 -30.37 24.94 0.27
N ILE A 627 -29.29 24.64 0.99
CA ILE A 627 -28.05 25.44 0.99
C ILE A 627 -27.43 25.49 -0.40
N TYR A 628 -27.33 24.35 -1.11
CA TYR A 628 -26.83 24.32 -2.49
C TYR A 628 -27.68 25.19 -3.43
N LYS A 629 -29.02 25.18 -3.32
CA LYS A 629 -29.90 26.10 -4.07
C LYS A 629 -29.60 27.57 -3.74
N LYS A 630 -29.46 27.90 -2.44
CA LYS A 630 -29.21 29.27 -1.96
C LYS A 630 -27.90 29.86 -2.48
N PHE A 631 -26.84 29.06 -2.55
CA PHE A 631 -25.51 29.51 -3.00
C PHE A 631 -25.14 29.03 -4.42
N ARG A 632 -26.12 28.56 -5.20
CA ARG A 632 -25.88 27.88 -6.48
C ARG A 632 -24.95 28.63 -7.41
N ASN A 633 -25.17 29.92 -7.61
CA ASN A 633 -24.37 30.74 -8.53
C ASN A 633 -22.88 30.76 -8.14
N LEU A 634 -22.57 30.86 -6.84
CA LEU A 634 -21.20 30.81 -6.32
C LEU A 634 -20.61 29.41 -6.48
N ILE A 635 -21.40 28.37 -6.20
CA ILE A 635 -20.95 26.98 -6.24
C ILE A 635 -20.65 26.54 -7.68
N ASP A 636 -21.60 26.74 -8.60
CA ASP A 636 -21.52 26.27 -9.99
C ASP A 636 -20.48 27.05 -10.83
N SER A 637 -19.99 28.20 -10.37
CA SER A 637 -19.03 29.05 -11.11
C SER A 637 -17.63 29.21 -10.48
N GLU A 638 -17.50 29.26 -9.15
CA GLU A 638 -16.23 29.57 -8.47
C GLU A 638 -15.65 28.43 -7.63
N LEU A 639 -16.42 27.38 -7.29
CA LEU A 639 -16.03 26.40 -6.28
C LEU A 639 -15.93 24.96 -6.80
N ASN A 640 -14.79 24.32 -6.54
CA ASN A 640 -14.69 22.86 -6.53
C ASN A 640 -15.37 22.31 -5.26
N TYR A 641 -16.70 22.26 -5.29
CA TYR A 641 -17.58 21.91 -4.19
C TYR A 641 -17.84 20.40 -4.13
N PHE A 642 -17.75 19.82 -2.94
CA PHE A 642 -18.24 18.48 -2.62
C PHE A 642 -18.69 18.48 -1.16
N VAL A 643 -19.99 18.39 -0.90
CA VAL A 643 -20.52 18.28 0.46
C VAL A 643 -21.58 17.19 0.51
N ILE A 644 -21.42 16.28 1.47
CA ILE A 644 -22.37 15.21 1.78
C ILE A 644 -22.48 15.04 3.30
N ALA A 645 -23.64 14.61 3.77
CA ALA A 645 -23.74 13.91 5.05
C ALA A 645 -23.27 12.46 4.89
N TYR A 646 -22.92 11.81 6.00
CA TYR A 646 -22.50 10.42 6.02
C TYR A 646 -22.81 9.79 7.40
N PRO A 647 -23.58 8.69 7.45
CA PRO A 647 -23.86 8.01 8.71
C PRO A 647 -22.58 7.31 9.19
N MET A 648 -22.12 7.66 10.39
CA MET A 648 -20.95 7.06 11.03
C MET A 648 -21.44 6.38 12.32
N VAL A 649 -21.64 5.07 12.20
CA VAL A 649 -22.29 4.15 13.14
C VAL A 649 -21.31 3.03 13.49
#